data_AF-A0A9Q0V2S5-F1
#
_entry.id   AF-A0A9Q0V2S5-F1
#
_cell.length_a   1.000
_cell.length_b   1.000
_cell.length_c   1.000
_cell.angle_alpha   90.00
_cell.angle_beta   90.00
_cell.angle_gamma   90.00
#
_symmetry.space_group_name_H-M   'P 1'
#
loop_
_entity.id
_entity.type
_entity.pdbx_description
1 polymer ?
#
loop_
_entity_poly.entity_id
_entity_poly.type
_entity_poly.pdbx_seq_one_letter_code
_entity_poly.pdbx_strand_id
1 'polypeptide(L)'
;MCRDAIKVKNRGAGDMNHITTLFLQLASRLEESSKFSYERDELMKSWKDDLSAALDSAPMKHKKKATGKKYMNRSNGNIPANGSFDYGEYASDQEIKKRISKLNRKSMDSGSETDDRSSEGGRSSSDSTASDTESDLDFRSEGRTGESRGDGYSMTDEDEREWGARMTKVSLVPPVTRKYEVIDQYLIVADEEDVQRKMSVSLPDDYAEKLDAQKNGTEELDMELPEVKGYKPRKQLGDEVIEQEVYGIDPYTHNLLLDSMPEEVDWPLLKKHMFIEDVLLCTLNKQVRHFTGAGNTPMTYPILPVVEEIEQAAVKDCDIRTMKICRGILRAIDSRPDDKYVSYRKGLGVVCNKEGGFRDDDFVVEFLGEVYPAWKWFEKQDGIRLLQKDSKEPAPEFYNIYLERPKGDADGYDLVVVDAMHKANYASRICHSCKPNCEAKVTAVDGQYQIGIYTVREIQHGEEITFDYNSVTESKEEYEASVCLCGSQVCRGSYLNLTGEGAFQKVLKEWHGLLDRYYLMLRACELNSVSEEDYLDLGRAGLGSCLLGGLPDWVVSYSARLVRFINLERTKLPEEILRHNLEEKRKYFADICLEVERSDAEVQAEGVYNQRLQNLAVTLDKVRYVMRCIFGDPKQAPPPLEKLTPEETVSLLWKGDGSLVDELLQCMSPYMDADTLNDLRSKVRARDPSDSDDIQKALQKSLLWLRDEVRSLPCTYKCRHDAAADLIHVYAYTKSFFRVREYDAFTSPPVHISPLDLGPKCADKLGGLPHKYQKTYGGNYCMGQLIFWHIQTNTEPDFTVAKASKGCLSLPEIGSFYAKVQKLSQQRIYGPKTVKMMLERMEKYPQKPWPKDQIWSFKNSPKVFGSPMLDAVLNKAPLDREMVHWLKHRPTVYQAMWDR
;
A
#
# COMPACT_ATOMS: atom_id res chain seq x y z
N MET A 1 7.94 40.73 -4.36
CA MET A 1 6.53 41.20 -4.37
C MET A 1 5.76 40.92 -3.07
N CYS A 2 5.40 39.67 -2.72
CA CYS A 2 4.75 39.41 -1.41
C CYS A 2 5.65 39.81 -0.23
N ARG A 3 6.97 39.59 -0.37
CA ARG A 3 8.00 40.04 0.57
C ARG A 3 8.10 41.57 0.67
N ASP A 4 7.85 42.30 -0.42
CA ASP A 4 7.87 43.77 -0.45
C ASP A 4 6.59 44.36 0.14
N ALA A 5 5.44 43.71 -0.09
CA ALA A 5 4.17 44.05 0.55
C ALA A 5 4.21 43.85 2.07
N ILE A 6 4.92 42.82 2.54
CA ILE A 6 5.13 42.57 3.98
C ILE A 6 6.09 43.61 4.58
N LYS A 7 7.15 44.01 3.86
CA LYS A 7 8.08 45.07 4.31
C LYS A 7 7.42 46.44 4.46
N VAL A 8 6.43 46.77 3.62
CA VAL A 8 5.74 48.07 3.65
C VAL A 8 4.56 48.10 4.63
N LYS A 9 3.97 46.95 4.98
CA LYS A 9 2.91 46.88 6.02
C LYS A 9 3.35 47.42 7.38
N ASN A 10 4.66 47.37 7.68
CA ASN A 10 5.25 47.94 8.89
C ASN A 10 5.53 49.46 8.79
N ARG A 11 5.23 50.13 7.67
CA ARG A 11 5.46 51.57 7.44
C ARG A 11 4.27 52.29 6.79
N GLY A 12 3.06 52.14 7.33
CA GLY A 12 1.93 53.06 7.11
C GLY A 12 1.24 53.06 5.73
N ALA A 13 -0.03 53.45 5.72
CA ALA A 13 -1.01 53.20 4.64
C ALA A 13 -0.89 54.03 3.35
N GLY A 14 0.16 54.84 3.19
CA GLY A 14 0.29 55.78 2.05
C GLY A 14 0.61 55.11 0.70
N ASP A 15 1.23 53.92 0.70
CA ASP A 15 1.87 53.35 -0.50
C ASP A 15 1.16 52.13 -1.13
N MET A 16 -0.04 51.78 -0.65
CA MET A 16 -0.87 50.71 -1.24
C MET A 16 -1.27 51.03 -2.69
N ASN A 17 -1.42 52.32 -3.04
CA ASN A 17 -1.72 52.74 -4.41
C ASN A 17 -0.54 52.51 -5.37
N HIS A 18 0.70 52.65 -4.90
CA HIS A 18 1.88 52.38 -5.71
C HIS A 18 2.01 50.88 -6.01
N ILE A 19 1.78 50.03 -5.00
CA ILE A 19 1.75 48.56 -5.15
C ILE A 19 0.63 48.13 -6.10
N THR A 20 -0.57 48.71 -5.98
CA THR A 20 -1.70 48.40 -6.87
C THR A 20 -1.39 48.82 -8.31
N THR A 21 -0.71 49.95 -8.51
CA THR A 21 -0.29 50.42 -9.84
C THR A 21 0.78 49.51 -10.45
N LEU A 22 1.76 49.05 -9.66
CA LEU A 22 2.77 48.09 -10.11
C LEU A 22 2.14 46.72 -10.44
N PHE A 23 1.11 46.30 -9.69
CA PHE A 23 0.37 45.07 -9.95
C PHE A 23 -0.43 45.15 -11.25
N LEU A 24 -1.10 46.28 -11.49
CA LEU A 24 -1.82 46.54 -12.74
C LEU A 24 -0.88 46.64 -13.94
N GLN A 25 0.27 47.31 -13.80
CA GLN A 25 1.29 47.38 -14.85
C GLN A 25 1.90 46.02 -15.18
N LEU A 26 2.12 45.17 -14.17
CA LEU A 26 2.60 43.80 -14.39
C LEU A 26 1.52 42.95 -15.08
N ALA A 27 0.27 43.04 -14.65
CA ALA A 27 -0.84 42.34 -15.28
C ALA A 27 -0.99 42.73 -16.77
N SER A 28 -0.89 44.04 -17.08
CA SER A 28 -0.92 44.51 -18.47
C SER A 28 0.30 44.05 -19.29
N ARG A 29 1.50 44.00 -18.71
CA ARG A 29 2.71 43.50 -19.40
C ARG A 29 2.67 42.00 -19.64
N LEU A 30 2.11 41.23 -18.71
CA LEU A 30 1.94 39.79 -18.85
C LEU A 30 0.87 39.47 -19.92
N GLU A 31 -0.23 40.22 -19.95
CA GLU A 31 -1.24 40.14 -21.02
C GLU A 31 -0.66 40.51 -22.40
N GLU A 32 0.17 41.55 -22.50
CA GLU A 32 0.84 41.93 -23.76
C GLU A 32 1.87 40.88 -24.21
N SER A 33 2.60 40.25 -23.28
CA SER A 33 3.57 39.19 -23.60
C SER A 33 2.90 37.90 -24.09
N SER A 34 1.67 37.61 -23.62
CA SER A 34 0.88 36.46 -24.07
C SER A 34 0.37 36.64 -25.51
N LYS A 35 0.03 37.87 -25.91
CA LYS A 35 -0.39 38.21 -27.29
C LYS A 35 0.76 38.05 -28.30
N PHE A 36 1.99 38.41 -27.92
CA PHE A 36 3.20 38.19 -28.73
C PHE A 36 3.65 36.72 -28.83
N SER A 37 3.16 35.82 -27.97
CA SER A 37 3.37 34.37 -28.12
C SER A 37 2.36 33.77 -29.07
N TYR A 38 1.10 34.20 -28.98
CA TYR A 38 0.01 33.70 -29.81
C TYR A 38 0.18 34.07 -31.30
N GLU A 39 0.60 35.30 -31.59
CA GLU A 39 0.89 35.73 -32.97
C GLU A 39 2.11 35.03 -33.59
N ARG A 40 3.06 34.57 -32.76
CA ARG A 40 4.27 33.85 -33.21
C ARG A 40 3.96 32.38 -33.52
N ASP A 41 3.08 31.77 -32.74
CA ASP A 41 2.61 30.39 -32.95
C ASP A 41 1.60 30.29 -34.11
N GLU A 42 0.79 31.33 -34.38
CA GLU A 42 -0.02 31.41 -35.60
C GLU A 42 0.85 31.60 -36.86
N LEU A 43 1.92 32.41 -36.79
CA LEU A 43 2.86 32.56 -37.91
C LEU A 43 3.63 31.27 -38.21
N MET A 44 4.01 30.51 -37.18
CA MET A 44 4.69 29.20 -37.31
C MET A 44 3.74 28.08 -37.80
N LYS A 45 2.43 28.16 -37.51
CA LYS A 45 1.43 27.24 -38.07
C LYS A 45 1.14 27.51 -39.55
N SER A 46 1.09 28.79 -39.94
CA SER A 46 0.93 29.20 -41.35
C SER A 46 2.05 28.66 -42.26
N TRP A 47 3.28 28.47 -41.75
CA TRP A 47 4.40 27.95 -42.55
C TRP A 47 4.44 26.41 -42.65
N LYS A 48 3.65 25.69 -41.83
CA LYS A 48 3.56 24.23 -41.88
C LYS A 48 2.43 23.72 -42.76
N ASP A 49 1.36 24.50 -42.91
CA ASP A 49 0.18 24.10 -43.69
C ASP A 49 0.36 24.29 -45.21
N ASP A 50 1.32 25.11 -45.66
CA ASP A 50 1.63 25.28 -47.10
C ASP A 50 2.50 24.16 -47.71
N LEU A 51 2.98 23.20 -46.92
CA LEU A 51 3.80 22.07 -47.40
C LEU A 51 3.07 20.73 -47.47
N SER A 52 1.77 20.66 -47.10
CA SER A 52 1.03 19.38 -47.05
C SER A 52 -0.25 19.33 -47.90
N ALA A 53 -0.53 20.37 -48.69
CA ALA A 53 -1.64 20.38 -49.64
C ALA A 53 -1.22 19.92 -51.05
N ALA A 54 -0.94 18.62 -51.20
CA ALA A 54 -1.04 17.94 -52.50
C ALA A 54 -1.37 16.45 -52.31
N LEU A 55 -2.54 16.07 -52.86
CA LEU A 55 -3.08 14.72 -53.10
C LEU A 55 -4.07 14.14 -52.07
N ASP A 56 -5.29 14.71 -52.07
CA ASP A 56 -6.59 14.06 -52.42
C ASP A 56 -6.59 12.52 -52.64
N SER A 57 -7.62 11.70 -52.33
CA SER A 57 -9.02 11.92 -51.94
C SER A 57 -9.76 10.58 -51.65
N ALA A 58 -10.57 10.57 -50.58
CA ALA A 58 -11.99 10.12 -50.48
C ALA A 58 -12.45 8.65 -50.87
N PRO A 59 -13.71 8.21 -50.58
CA PRO A 59 -13.99 7.14 -49.58
C PRO A 59 -14.99 6.04 -50.05
N MET A 60 -15.26 4.99 -49.25
CA MET A 60 -16.59 4.33 -49.29
C MET A 60 -16.94 3.40 -48.10
N LYS A 61 -18.24 3.40 -47.78
CA LYS A 61 -19.00 2.68 -46.73
C LYS A 61 -19.42 1.26 -47.19
N HIS A 62 -19.61 0.29 -46.27
CA HIS A 62 -20.91 -0.42 -46.03
C HIS A 62 -20.85 -1.68 -45.11
N LYS A 63 -21.99 -1.89 -44.44
CA LYS A 63 -22.44 -2.99 -43.54
C LYS A 63 -22.52 -4.38 -44.23
N LYS A 64 -22.35 -5.50 -43.48
CA LYS A 64 -23.41 -6.44 -42.96
C LYS A 64 -22.90 -7.88 -42.66
N LYS A 65 -23.32 -8.39 -41.48
CA LYS A 65 -23.80 -9.75 -41.08
C LYS A 65 -23.23 -11.06 -41.69
N ALA A 66 -22.69 -11.90 -40.79
CA ALA A 66 -23.03 -13.28 -40.41
C ALA A 66 -23.43 -14.35 -41.47
N THR A 67 -22.78 -15.51 -41.41
CA THR A 67 -23.38 -16.87 -41.43
C THR A 67 -22.32 -17.92 -41.05
N GLY A 68 -22.71 -18.94 -40.27
CA GLY A 68 -21.81 -19.92 -39.67
C GLY A 68 -21.63 -21.24 -40.44
N LYS A 69 -20.85 -22.16 -39.84
CA LYS A 69 -20.99 -23.61 -40.03
C LYS A 69 -20.31 -24.40 -38.91
N LYS A 70 -21.06 -25.37 -38.40
CA LYS A 70 -20.71 -26.44 -37.45
C LYS A 70 -19.74 -27.44 -38.06
N TYR A 71 -18.91 -28.09 -37.24
CA TYR A 71 -18.63 -29.53 -37.33
C TYR A 71 -18.45 -30.12 -35.92
N MET A 72 -19.05 -31.30 -35.71
CA MET A 72 -18.96 -32.16 -34.53
C MET A 72 -18.07 -33.37 -34.81
N ASN A 73 -17.53 -33.96 -33.72
CA ASN A 73 -17.24 -35.39 -33.43
C ASN A 73 -15.85 -35.54 -32.77
N ARG A 74 -15.53 -36.50 -31.90
CA ARG A 74 -16.25 -37.41 -30.98
C ARG A 74 -15.15 -38.23 -30.24
N SER A 75 -15.19 -38.26 -28.91
CA SER A 75 -14.89 -39.34 -27.93
C SER A 75 -13.82 -40.46 -28.11
N ASN A 76 -13.28 -40.85 -26.93
CA ASN A 76 -12.65 -42.11 -26.45
C ASN A 76 -11.10 -42.17 -26.46
N GLY A 77 -10.38 -42.65 -25.44
CA GLY A 77 -10.74 -43.24 -24.13
C GLY A 77 -9.54 -43.97 -23.49
N ASN A 78 -9.63 -44.16 -22.17
CA ASN A 78 -8.99 -45.16 -21.27
C ASN A 78 -7.53 -45.04 -20.76
N ILE A 79 -7.45 -45.22 -19.43
CA ILE A 79 -6.32 -45.39 -18.48
C ILE A 79 -5.86 -46.88 -18.48
N PRO A 80 -4.69 -47.27 -17.89
CA PRO A 80 -4.68 -47.63 -16.47
C PRO A 80 -3.40 -47.27 -15.69
N ALA A 81 -3.55 -47.31 -14.36
CA ALA A 81 -2.60 -46.99 -13.30
C ALA A 81 -1.52 -48.07 -13.04
N ASN A 82 -0.40 -47.66 -12.44
CA ASN A 82 0.20 -48.33 -11.27
C ASN A 82 1.27 -47.44 -10.62
N GLY A 83 1.22 -47.32 -9.30
CA GLY A 83 2.14 -46.52 -8.49
C GLY A 83 3.04 -47.37 -7.59
N SER A 84 4.17 -46.77 -7.20
CA SER A 84 4.88 -47.05 -5.95
C SER A 84 5.59 -45.75 -5.54
N PHE A 85 5.51 -45.47 -4.25
CA PHE A 85 5.84 -44.21 -3.57
C PHE A 85 7.34 -43.84 -3.65
N ASP A 86 7.62 -42.54 -3.84
CA ASP A 86 8.77 -41.89 -3.22
C ASP A 86 8.43 -40.42 -2.88
N TYR A 87 8.94 -39.95 -1.75
CA TYR A 87 8.62 -38.66 -1.13
C TYR A 87 9.34 -37.49 -1.83
N GLY A 88 8.58 -36.45 -2.20
CA GLY A 88 9.05 -35.07 -2.37
C GLY A 88 9.61 -34.70 -3.76
N GLU A 89 8.79 -34.03 -4.59
CA GLU A 89 9.23 -32.96 -5.51
C GLU A 89 8.03 -32.32 -6.27
N TYR A 90 7.94 -30.98 -6.18
CA TYR A 90 7.40 -29.97 -7.10
C TYR A 90 6.50 -30.36 -8.31
N ALA A 91 5.33 -30.94 -8.07
CA ALA A 91 4.35 -31.20 -9.15
C ALA A 91 3.42 -30.02 -9.54
N SER A 92 3.60 -28.78 -9.02
CA SER A 92 2.88 -27.57 -9.53
C SER A 92 3.71 -26.66 -10.41
N ASP A 93 5.01 -26.58 -10.16
CA ASP A 93 5.81 -25.48 -10.68
C ASP A 93 6.11 -25.70 -12.16
N GLN A 94 6.36 -26.96 -12.56
CA GLN A 94 6.48 -27.33 -13.97
C GLN A 94 5.20 -27.05 -14.75
N GLU A 95 4.01 -27.23 -14.17
CA GLU A 95 2.75 -27.00 -14.89
C GLU A 95 2.48 -25.50 -15.07
N ILE A 96 2.76 -24.68 -14.05
CA ILE A 96 2.69 -23.21 -14.16
C ILE A 96 3.72 -22.71 -15.18
N LYS A 97 4.98 -23.13 -15.09
CA LYS A 97 6.04 -22.78 -16.05
C LYS A 97 5.69 -23.23 -17.48
N LYS A 98 5.16 -24.45 -17.66
CA LYS A 98 4.74 -25.00 -18.97
C LYS A 98 3.54 -24.26 -19.57
N ARG A 99 2.63 -23.74 -18.75
CA ARG A 99 1.48 -22.96 -19.23
C ARG A 99 1.83 -21.50 -19.53
N ILE A 100 2.69 -20.89 -18.73
CA ILE A 100 3.21 -19.54 -18.97
C ILE A 100 4.15 -19.55 -20.20
N SER A 101 5.06 -20.52 -20.34
CA SER A 101 5.94 -20.62 -21.52
C SER A 101 5.19 -20.82 -22.85
N LYS A 102 3.99 -21.42 -22.84
CA LYS A 102 3.11 -21.49 -24.02
C LYS A 102 2.59 -20.12 -24.50
N LEU A 103 2.63 -19.08 -23.65
CA LEU A 103 2.35 -17.70 -24.07
C LEU A 103 3.52 -17.10 -24.83
N ASN A 104 4.73 -17.27 -24.28
CA ASN A 104 5.97 -16.78 -24.91
C ASN A 104 6.24 -17.50 -26.25
N ARG A 105 5.83 -18.77 -26.37
CA ARG A 105 5.90 -19.49 -27.67
C ARG A 105 4.80 -19.08 -28.66
N LYS A 106 3.67 -18.54 -28.20
CA LYS A 106 2.60 -18.07 -29.10
C LYS A 106 2.91 -16.73 -29.78
N SER A 107 3.89 -15.98 -29.27
CA SER A 107 4.48 -14.85 -30.00
C SER A 107 5.61 -15.25 -30.95
N MET A 108 6.13 -16.49 -30.89
CA MET A 108 7.38 -16.86 -31.58
C MET A 108 7.41 -18.23 -32.26
N ASP A 109 6.27 -18.89 -32.54
CA ASP A 109 6.33 -20.13 -33.34
C ASP A 109 6.30 -19.85 -34.86
N SER A 110 7.49 -19.53 -35.37
CA SER A 110 7.96 -20.06 -36.63
C SER A 110 9.35 -20.67 -36.45
N GLY A 111 9.39 -21.94 -36.02
CA GLY A 111 10.31 -22.90 -36.63
C GLY A 111 11.49 -23.45 -35.82
N SER A 112 11.37 -24.76 -35.56
CA SER A 112 12.40 -25.80 -35.55
C SER A 112 13.20 -26.09 -34.27
N GLU A 113 13.10 -27.37 -33.90
CA GLU A 113 13.72 -28.11 -32.80
C GLU A 113 15.17 -28.50 -33.13
N THR A 114 16.02 -28.69 -32.13
CA THR A 114 16.95 -29.83 -32.04
C THR A 114 17.48 -30.02 -30.60
N ASP A 115 17.67 -31.29 -30.25
CA ASP A 115 17.96 -31.90 -28.95
C ASP A 115 19.41 -31.79 -28.44
N ASP A 116 19.58 -32.10 -27.14
CA ASP A 116 20.60 -32.95 -26.47
C ASP A 116 21.24 -32.28 -25.23
N ARG A 117 20.96 -32.69 -23.98
CA ARG A 117 21.29 -33.91 -23.19
C ARG A 117 22.59 -33.85 -22.35
N SER A 118 22.41 -34.11 -21.04
CA SER A 118 23.31 -34.80 -20.06
C SER A 118 24.61 -34.10 -19.59
N SER A 119 25.17 -34.27 -18.39
CA SER A 119 24.87 -34.99 -17.12
C SER A 119 26.03 -34.69 -16.12
N GLU A 120 25.75 -34.53 -14.83
CA GLU A 120 26.18 -35.39 -13.70
C GLU A 120 27.39 -34.97 -12.82
N GLY A 121 27.19 -35.14 -11.50
CA GLY A 121 28.21 -35.46 -10.47
C GLY A 121 28.76 -34.28 -9.65
N GLY A 122 28.70 -34.19 -8.32
CA GLY A 122 28.32 -35.14 -7.27
C GLY A 122 29.43 -35.29 -6.20
N ARG A 123 29.07 -35.03 -4.92
CA ARG A 123 29.63 -35.53 -3.64
C ARG A 123 30.93 -34.90 -3.09
N SER A 124 30.93 -34.30 -1.89
CA SER A 124 30.90 -34.82 -0.48
C SER A 124 32.25 -34.46 0.17
N SER A 125 32.49 -34.19 1.46
CA SER A 125 32.02 -34.69 2.76
C SER A 125 32.70 -33.80 3.85
N SER A 126 32.03 -33.29 4.89
CA SER A 126 31.79 -33.88 6.23
C SER A 126 32.81 -33.51 7.33
N ASP A 127 32.30 -33.58 8.57
CA ASP A 127 32.94 -33.71 9.90
C ASP A 127 33.18 -32.39 10.68
N SER A 128 32.32 -32.04 11.68
CA SER A 128 32.22 -32.51 13.09
C SER A 128 33.34 -31.94 13.99
N THR A 129 33.20 -31.48 15.24
CA THR A 129 32.29 -31.85 16.36
C THR A 129 32.50 -30.90 17.56
N ALA A 130 31.49 -30.82 18.44
CA ALA A 130 31.51 -30.76 19.94
C ALA A 130 32.15 -29.55 20.67
N SER A 131 31.37 -28.74 21.42
CA SER A 131 30.89 -28.90 22.83
C SER A 131 31.89 -28.25 23.83
N ASP A 132 31.58 -27.67 25.00
CA ASP A 132 30.52 -27.83 26.00
C ASP A 132 30.55 -26.67 27.04
N THR A 133 29.42 -26.45 27.74
CA THR A 133 29.27 -26.07 29.18
C THR A 133 29.78 -24.68 29.67
N GLU A 134 29.22 -23.96 30.65
CA GLU A 134 28.09 -24.08 31.58
C GLU A 134 27.91 -22.73 32.32
N SER A 135 26.66 -22.42 32.73
CA SER A 135 26.18 -21.89 34.05
C SER A 135 26.99 -20.80 34.82
N ASP A 136 26.48 -19.86 35.61
CA ASP A 136 25.15 -19.63 36.20
C ASP A 136 25.18 -18.31 37.02
N LEU A 137 23.99 -17.72 37.19
CA LEU A 137 23.45 -17.04 38.41
C LEU A 137 23.98 -15.67 38.93
N ASP A 138 23.03 -14.72 38.85
CA ASP A 138 22.43 -13.89 39.92
C ASP A 138 23.31 -13.11 40.92
N PHE A 139 23.02 -11.79 41.09
CA PHE A 139 22.28 -11.32 42.27
C PHE A 139 21.83 -9.84 42.16
N ARG A 140 20.72 -9.57 42.85
CA ARG A 140 19.93 -8.34 43.08
C ARG A 140 20.77 -7.20 43.69
N SER A 141 20.33 -5.93 43.82
CA SER A 141 19.08 -5.42 44.41
C SER A 141 19.06 -3.87 44.40
N GLU A 142 17.92 -3.25 44.10
CA GLU A 142 17.09 -2.38 44.98
C GLU A 142 17.33 -0.85 45.01
N GLY A 143 16.19 -0.13 45.03
CA GLY A 143 16.03 1.29 45.36
C GLY A 143 14.88 1.93 44.55
N ARG A 144 13.59 1.75 44.90
CA ARG A 144 12.72 2.66 45.70
C ARG A 144 13.00 4.15 45.44
N THR A 145 12.08 4.96 44.90
CA THR A 145 10.85 5.62 45.47
C THR A 145 10.23 6.43 44.31
N GLY A 146 8.93 6.72 44.10
CA GLY A 146 7.81 7.06 44.98
C GLY A 146 6.98 8.18 44.27
N GLU A 147 5.70 7.90 43.97
CA GLU A 147 4.50 8.78 43.82
C GLU A 147 4.59 10.13 43.05
N SER A 148 3.66 10.51 42.16
CA SER A 148 2.22 10.77 42.44
C SER A 148 1.46 11.18 41.16
N ARG A 149 0.12 11.02 41.20
CA ARG A 149 -0.89 11.35 40.17
C ARG A 149 -1.27 12.84 40.16
N GLY A 150 -1.67 13.35 38.99
CA GLY A 150 -2.46 14.58 38.86
C GLY A 150 -3.00 14.79 37.44
N ASP A 151 -4.32 14.58 37.25
CA ASP A 151 -5.09 14.96 36.06
C ASP A 151 -5.38 16.47 36.06
N GLY A 152 -5.36 17.10 34.87
CA GLY A 152 -5.81 18.49 34.68
C GLY A 152 -5.93 18.86 33.21
N TYR A 153 -7.16 18.86 32.69
CA TYR A 153 -7.53 19.48 31.42
C TYR A 153 -7.54 21.02 31.55
N SER A 154 -6.91 21.74 30.62
CA SER A 154 -7.20 23.15 30.36
C SER A 154 -7.26 23.42 28.85
N MET A 155 -8.25 24.23 28.48
CA MET A 155 -8.63 24.65 27.14
C MET A 155 -7.87 25.90 26.68
N THR A 156 -7.74 25.99 25.35
CA THR A 156 -7.58 27.20 24.50
C THR A 156 -6.40 28.13 24.74
N ASP A 157 -5.44 28.10 23.80
CA ASP A 157 -4.72 29.29 23.36
C ASP A 157 -4.74 29.34 21.82
N GLU A 158 -4.96 30.55 21.31
CA GLU A 158 -5.21 30.91 19.92
C GLU A 158 -3.92 30.77 19.08
N ASP A 159 -4.01 30.02 17.97
CA ASP A 159 -2.93 29.80 17.00
C ASP A 159 -2.61 31.10 16.24
N GLU A 160 -1.57 31.83 16.65
CA GLU A 160 -0.86 32.76 15.78
C GLU A 160 -0.15 31.98 14.66
N ARG A 161 -0.69 32.09 13.44
CA ARG A 161 -0.13 31.52 12.20
C ARG A 161 1.16 32.24 11.81
N GLU A 162 2.28 31.82 12.37
CA GLU A 162 3.60 32.14 11.86
C GLU A 162 4.00 31.11 10.78
N TRP A 163 3.96 31.52 9.51
CA TRP A 163 4.48 30.73 8.38
C TRP A 163 6.02 30.73 8.44
N GLY A 164 6.58 29.80 9.20
CA GLY A 164 8.03 29.59 9.28
C GLY A 164 8.37 28.37 10.14
N ALA A 165 8.85 27.31 9.48
CA ALA A 165 9.54 26.16 10.09
C ALA A 165 8.88 25.50 11.31
N ARG A 166 7.78 24.75 11.09
CA ARG A 166 7.41 23.63 11.98
C ARG A 166 8.38 22.46 11.75
N MET A 167 9.62 22.60 12.24
CA MET A 167 10.62 21.53 12.23
C MET A 167 10.58 20.83 13.60
N THR A 168 10.04 19.63 13.69
CA THR A 168 10.12 18.79 14.90
C THR A 168 11.54 18.22 15.05
N LYS A 169 12.39 19.08 15.62
CA LYS A 169 13.85 19.06 15.83
C LYS A 169 14.53 17.82 16.45
N VAL A 170 13.86 16.70 16.69
CA VAL A 170 14.47 15.55 17.42
C VAL A 170 14.41 14.23 16.65
N SER A 171 13.52 14.12 15.66
CA SER A 171 13.26 12.85 14.96
C SER A 171 13.97 12.73 13.61
N LEU A 172 14.68 13.78 13.18
CA LEU A 172 15.18 13.94 11.81
C LEU A 172 16.69 13.72 11.66
N VAL A 173 17.37 13.34 12.73
CA VAL A 173 18.80 13.11 12.67
C VAL A 173 19.16 11.88 13.48
N PRO A 174 19.88 10.91 12.88
CA PRO A 174 20.46 9.80 13.62
C PRO A 174 21.15 10.32 14.88
N PRO A 175 20.86 9.75 16.06
CA PRO A 175 21.78 9.89 17.17
C PRO A 175 23.18 9.54 16.66
N VAL A 176 24.19 10.27 17.11
CA VAL A 176 25.63 10.15 16.76
C VAL A 176 26.21 8.72 17.02
N THR A 177 25.36 7.72 17.27
CA THR A 177 25.68 6.47 17.97
C THR A 177 24.94 5.21 17.50
N ARG A 178 24.10 5.21 16.44
CA ARG A 178 23.52 3.93 15.96
C ARG A 178 24.61 3.10 15.29
N LYS A 179 25.30 2.28 16.08
CA LYS A 179 26.22 1.26 15.59
C LYS A 179 25.39 0.17 14.92
N TYR A 180 25.68 -0.13 13.66
CA TYR A 180 25.26 -1.37 13.02
C TYR A 180 26.41 -2.38 13.12
N GLU A 181 26.08 -3.66 13.16
CA GLU A 181 27.03 -4.75 12.95
C GLU A 181 27.37 -4.79 11.46
N VAL A 182 28.65 -4.71 11.12
CA VAL A 182 29.09 -4.77 9.72
C VAL A 182 28.95 -6.19 9.21
N ILE A 183 28.29 -6.36 8.06
CA ILE A 183 28.11 -7.65 7.38
C ILE A 183 28.61 -7.58 5.93
N ASP A 184 29.09 -8.70 5.42
CA ASP A 184 29.62 -8.83 4.06
C ASP A 184 28.69 -9.57 3.09
N GLN A 185 27.61 -10.16 3.62
CA GLN A 185 26.58 -10.89 2.89
C GLN A 185 25.21 -10.70 3.55
N TYR A 186 24.13 -10.96 2.82
CA TYR A 186 22.78 -10.96 3.34
C TYR A 186 22.61 -11.96 4.49
N LEU A 187 21.82 -11.60 5.50
CA LEU A 187 21.52 -12.48 6.64
C LEU A 187 20.04 -12.80 6.67
N ILE A 188 19.68 -14.02 6.29
CA ILE A 188 18.29 -14.45 6.25
C ILE A 188 17.78 -14.72 7.68
N VAL A 189 16.65 -14.10 8.04
CA VAL A 189 16.12 -14.13 9.41
C VAL A 189 15.21 -15.32 9.66
N ALA A 190 14.46 -15.75 8.66
CA ALA A 190 13.52 -16.87 8.74
C ALA A 190 13.26 -17.45 7.35
N ASP A 191 12.83 -18.70 7.31
CA ASP A 191 12.38 -19.37 6.07
C ASP A 191 13.47 -19.38 4.98
N GLU A 192 14.66 -19.87 5.34
CA GLU A 192 15.88 -19.76 4.55
C GLU A 192 15.72 -20.27 3.11
N GLU A 193 15.13 -21.46 2.95
CA GLU A 193 14.90 -22.07 1.62
C GLU A 193 13.97 -21.21 0.74
N ASP A 194 12.89 -20.65 1.31
CA ASP A 194 11.95 -19.82 0.56
C ASP A 194 12.56 -18.47 0.17
N VAL A 195 13.32 -17.85 1.09
CA VAL A 195 14.01 -16.59 0.82
C VAL A 195 15.10 -16.78 -0.23
N GLN A 196 15.91 -17.84 -0.14
CA GLN A 196 16.91 -18.18 -1.17
C GLN A 196 16.26 -18.41 -2.53
N ARG A 197 15.13 -19.12 -2.57
CA ARG A 197 14.35 -19.33 -3.81
C ARG A 197 13.88 -18.01 -4.41
N LYS A 198 13.37 -17.09 -3.60
CA LYS A 198 12.92 -15.75 -4.04
C LYS A 198 14.06 -14.90 -4.58
N MET A 199 15.25 -15.00 -3.97
CA MET A 199 16.45 -14.26 -4.38
C MET A 199 17.21 -14.92 -5.54
N SER A 200 16.94 -16.18 -5.87
CA SER A 200 17.60 -16.87 -6.98
C SER A 200 17.04 -16.45 -8.34
N VAL A 201 17.91 -16.17 -9.30
CA VAL A 201 17.54 -15.70 -10.64
C VAL A 201 17.13 -16.87 -11.53
N SER A 202 16.07 -16.68 -12.33
CA SER A 202 15.68 -17.63 -13.38
C SER A 202 15.48 -16.89 -14.71
N LEU A 203 16.48 -16.95 -15.57
CA LEU A 203 16.43 -16.30 -16.88
C LEU A 203 15.41 -17.00 -17.81
N PRO A 204 14.60 -16.25 -18.58
CA PRO A 204 13.79 -16.81 -19.64
C PRO A 204 14.63 -17.54 -20.70
N ASP A 205 14.08 -18.59 -21.32
CA ASP A 205 14.76 -19.35 -22.39
C ASP A 205 15.19 -18.45 -23.57
N ASP A 206 14.41 -17.41 -23.85
CA ASP A 206 14.58 -16.42 -24.92
C ASP A 206 15.24 -15.11 -24.42
N TYR A 207 15.94 -15.13 -23.28
CA TYR A 207 16.49 -13.92 -22.64
C TYR A 207 17.39 -13.10 -23.57
N ALA A 208 18.28 -13.75 -24.34
CA ALA A 208 19.20 -13.04 -25.22
C ALA A 208 18.47 -12.27 -26.34
N GLU A 209 17.41 -12.87 -26.90
CA GLU A 209 16.59 -12.26 -27.96
C GLU A 209 15.78 -11.09 -27.41
N LYS A 210 15.15 -11.26 -26.24
CA LYS A 210 14.39 -10.19 -25.58
C LYS A 210 15.28 -9.02 -25.15
N LEU A 211 16.48 -9.29 -24.65
CA LEU A 211 17.44 -8.26 -24.27
C LEU A 211 17.92 -7.45 -25.49
N ASP A 212 18.15 -8.11 -26.62
CA ASP A 212 18.52 -7.44 -27.88
C ASP A 212 17.35 -6.59 -28.41
N ALA A 213 16.12 -7.11 -28.37
CA ALA A 213 14.92 -6.38 -28.75
C ALA A 213 14.70 -5.12 -27.90
N GLN A 214 14.93 -5.21 -26.57
CA GLN A 214 14.85 -4.09 -25.63
C GLN A 214 15.91 -3.01 -25.94
N LYS A 215 17.14 -3.40 -26.27
CA LYS A 215 18.21 -2.46 -26.62
C LYS A 215 17.99 -1.76 -27.95
N ASN A 216 17.43 -2.48 -28.91
CA ASN A 216 17.19 -1.99 -30.26
C ASN A 216 15.87 -1.19 -30.39
N GLY A 217 15.08 -1.12 -29.31
CA GLY A 217 13.79 -0.40 -29.28
C GLY A 217 12.73 -0.98 -30.21
N THR A 218 12.91 -2.24 -30.62
CA THR A 218 12.05 -2.93 -31.60
C THR A 218 10.76 -3.48 -30.98
N GLU A 219 10.76 -3.71 -29.66
CA GLU A 219 9.58 -4.09 -28.87
C GLU A 219 9.57 -3.31 -27.55
N GLU A 220 8.45 -2.66 -27.23
CA GLU A 220 8.15 -2.25 -25.85
C GLU A 220 7.82 -3.52 -25.07
N LEU A 221 8.79 -4.05 -24.33
CA LEU A 221 8.52 -5.14 -23.40
C LEU A 221 7.69 -4.59 -22.23
N ASP A 222 6.48 -5.11 -22.05
CA ASP A 222 5.59 -4.77 -20.93
C ASP A 222 6.18 -5.12 -19.54
N MET A 223 7.26 -5.91 -19.49
CA MET A 223 7.86 -6.42 -18.24
C MET A 223 9.38 -6.25 -18.21
N GLU A 224 9.87 -5.76 -17.08
CA GLU A 224 11.29 -5.60 -16.79
C GLU A 224 12.00 -6.96 -16.67
N LEU A 225 13.02 -7.17 -17.50
CA LEU A 225 13.85 -8.37 -17.48
C LEU A 225 14.90 -8.31 -16.36
N PRO A 226 15.41 -9.47 -15.89
CA PRO A 226 16.54 -9.50 -14.96
C PRO A 226 17.77 -8.76 -15.53
N GLU A 227 18.27 -7.75 -14.82
CA GLU A 227 19.51 -7.05 -15.20
C GLU A 227 20.74 -7.82 -14.71
N VAL A 228 21.35 -8.61 -15.60
CA VAL A 228 22.54 -9.42 -15.27
C VAL A 228 23.79 -8.57 -15.32
N LYS A 229 24.54 -8.53 -14.21
CA LYS A 229 25.82 -7.82 -14.08
C LYS A 229 26.91 -8.81 -13.65
N GLY A 230 28.15 -8.57 -14.09
CA GLY A 230 29.30 -9.29 -13.56
C GLY A 230 29.67 -8.80 -12.16
N TYR A 231 30.23 -9.68 -11.34
CA TYR A 231 30.74 -9.30 -10.02
C TYR A 231 31.75 -8.15 -10.12
N LYS A 232 31.55 -7.11 -9.30
CA LYS A 232 32.50 -6.00 -9.12
C LYS A 232 32.75 -5.84 -7.61
N PRO A 233 34.00 -5.59 -7.19
CA PRO A 233 34.28 -5.33 -5.77
C PRO A 233 33.68 -3.98 -5.33
N ARG A 234 33.29 -3.91 -4.06
CA ARG A 234 32.81 -2.69 -3.39
C ARG A 234 33.90 -1.63 -3.36
N LYS A 235 33.49 -0.36 -3.34
CA LYS A 235 34.41 0.75 -3.06
C LYS A 235 34.92 0.66 -1.63
N GLN A 236 36.22 0.86 -1.43
CA GLN A 236 36.82 0.65 -0.11
C GLN A 236 36.50 1.80 0.87
N LEU A 237 35.93 1.46 2.02
CA LEU A 237 35.69 2.42 3.11
C LEU A 237 37.03 2.89 3.71
N GLY A 238 37.19 4.20 3.86
CA GLY A 238 38.42 4.86 4.31
C GLY A 238 39.38 5.26 3.19
N ASP A 239 39.28 4.64 2.01
CA ASP A 239 40.12 4.94 0.84
C ASP A 239 39.31 5.60 -0.29
N GLU A 240 38.38 4.86 -0.90
CA GLU A 240 37.55 5.38 -2.00
C GLU A 240 36.30 6.12 -1.52
N VAL A 241 35.73 5.73 -0.38
CA VAL A 241 34.56 6.37 0.25
C VAL A 241 34.80 6.57 1.75
N ILE A 242 34.14 7.56 2.35
CA ILE A 242 34.18 7.80 3.80
C ILE A 242 32.77 7.97 4.35
N GLU A 243 32.54 7.44 5.56
CA GLU A 243 31.35 7.72 6.36
C GLU A 243 31.65 8.94 7.25
N GLN A 244 30.82 9.98 7.18
CA GLN A 244 30.99 11.21 7.97
C GLN A 244 29.67 11.92 8.23
N GLU A 245 29.66 12.87 9.17
CA GLU A 245 28.54 13.80 9.31
C GLU A 245 28.36 14.62 8.01
N VAL A 246 27.11 14.74 7.58
CA VAL A 246 26.71 15.51 6.39
C VAL A 246 25.55 16.46 6.73
N TYR A 247 25.57 17.61 6.07
CA TYR A 247 24.59 18.67 6.22
C TYR A 247 23.96 18.99 4.88
N GLY A 248 22.73 19.49 4.94
CA GLY A 248 21.94 19.86 3.78
C GLY A 248 21.22 21.16 3.99
N ILE A 249 20.57 21.67 2.94
CA ILE A 249 19.78 22.89 3.01
C ILE A 249 18.34 22.59 2.59
N ASP A 250 17.40 23.30 3.22
CA ASP A 250 15.99 23.23 2.85
C ASP A 250 15.70 24.09 1.59
N PRO A 251 14.52 23.93 0.95
CA PRO A 251 14.16 24.75 -0.21
C PRO A 251 14.13 26.26 0.06
N TYR A 252 13.90 26.68 1.31
CA TYR A 252 13.91 28.10 1.68
C TYR A 252 15.32 28.68 1.62
N THR A 253 16.30 28.02 2.24
CA THR A 253 17.70 28.42 2.24
C THR A 253 18.30 28.38 0.83
N HIS A 254 17.92 27.38 0.00
CA HIS A 254 18.34 27.34 -1.41
C HIS A 254 17.91 28.58 -2.18
N ASN A 255 16.62 28.94 -2.10
CA ASN A 255 16.08 30.13 -2.74
C ASN A 255 16.69 31.42 -2.17
N LEU A 256 16.93 31.45 -0.86
CA LEU A 256 17.56 32.58 -0.20
C LEU A 256 19.00 32.82 -0.71
N LEU A 257 19.77 31.75 -0.92
CA LEU A 257 21.11 31.83 -1.52
C LEU A 257 21.04 32.34 -2.96
N LEU A 258 20.09 31.83 -3.75
CA LEU A 258 19.88 32.25 -5.13
C LEU A 258 19.52 33.75 -5.23
N ASP A 259 18.60 34.22 -4.39
CA ASP A 259 18.16 35.62 -4.25
C ASP A 259 19.28 36.56 -3.75
N SER A 260 20.37 35.99 -3.25
CA SER A 260 21.53 36.72 -2.72
C SER A 260 22.67 36.82 -3.71
N MET A 261 22.58 36.09 -4.83
CA MET A 261 23.59 36.15 -5.88
C MET A 261 23.40 37.41 -6.73
N PRO A 262 24.46 38.20 -6.98
CA PRO A 262 24.40 39.43 -7.75
C PRO A 262 23.93 39.19 -9.19
N GLU A 263 23.11 40.11 -9.71
CA GLU A 263 22.65 40.08 -11.11
C GLU A 263 23.75 40.52 -12.08
N GLU A 264 24.75 41.29 -11.62
CA GLU A 264 25.81 41.80 -12.48
C GLU A 264 26.81 40.72 -12.92
N VAL A 265 26.72 39.51 -12.34
CA VAL A 265 27.48 38.35 -12.78
C VAL A 265 26.64 37.61 -13.81
N ASP A 266 27.09 37.61 -15.07
CA ASP A 266 26.49 36.90 -16.21
C ASP A 266 26.62 35.36 -16.04
N TRP A 267 25.91 34.83 -15.05
CA TRP A 267 25.74 33.41 -14.79
C TRP A 267 24.34 33.00 -15.21
N PRO A 268 24.21 32.03 -16.13
CA PRO A 268 22.94 31.37 -16.37
C PRO A 268 22.36 30.83 -15.06
N LEU A 269 21.03 30.81 -14.93
CA LEU A 269 20.34 30.32 -13.73
C LEU A 269 20.80 28.91 -13.34
N LEU A 270 20.97 28.02 -14.32
CA LEU A 270 21.49 26.66 -14.11
C LEU A 270 22.86 26.68 -13.42
N LYS A 271 23.75 27.60 -13.78
CA LYS A 271 25.08 27.72 -13.17
C LYS A 271 25.01 28.19 -11.72
N LYS A 272 24.05 29.06 -11.38
CA LYS A 272 23.78 29.47 -10.00
C LYS A 272 23.34 28.26 -9.15
N HIS A 273 22.47 27.41 -9.69
CA HIS A 273 22.06 26.18 -9.01
C HIS A 273 23.21 25.19 -8.84
N MET A 274 24.01 24.95 -9.88
CA MET A 274 25.21 24.11 -9.79
C MET A 274 26.23 24.64 -8.77
N PHE A 275 26.38 25.96 -8.63
CA PHE A 275 27.22 26.51 -7.57
C PHE A 275 26.74 26.12 -6.16
N ILE A 276 25.43 26.13 -5.92
CA ILE A 276 24.88 25.69 -4.63
C ILE A 276 25.07 24.17 -4.47
N GLU A 277 24.63 23.39 -5.45
CA GLU A 277 24.60 21.92 -5.39
C GLU A 277 26.02 21.30 -5.35
N ASP A 278 26.92 21.76 -6.23
CA ASP A 278 28.20 21.09 -6.47
C ASP A 278 29.37 21.72 -5.70
N VAL A 279 29.32 23.04 -5.43
CA VAL A 279 30.42 23.77 -4.77
C VAL A 279 30.11 24.02 -3.29
N LEU A 280 28.97 24.65 -3.01
CA LEU A 280 28.61 25.06 -1.65
C LEU A 280 28.34 23.86 -0.74
N LEU A 281 27.52 22.89 -1.17
CA LEU A 281 27.23 21.69 -0.36
C LEU A 281 28.46 20.79 -0.20
N CYS A 282 29.30 20.66 -1.22
CA CYS A 282 30.57 19.94 -1.13
C CYS A 282 31.53 20.59 -0.11
N THR A 283 31.67 21.93 -0.14
CA THR A 283 32.50 22.66 0.83
C THR A 283 31.93 22.58 2.24
N LEU A 284 30.61 22.68 2.38
CA LEU A 284 29.90 22.49 3.65
C LEU A 284 30.21 21.12 4.25
N ASN A 285 30.04 20.04 3.49
CA ASN A 285 30.29 18.68 3.95
C ASN A 285 31.77 18.44 4.27
N LYS A 286 32.71 19.10 3.56
CA LYS A 286 34.14 19.08 3.92
C LYS A 286 34.39 19.76 5.26
N GLN A 287 33.82 20.94 5.50
CA GLN A 287 33.99 21.66 6.76
C GLN A 287 33.44 20.87 7.95
N VAL A 288 32.21 20.37 7.86
CA VAL A 288 31.51 19.71 9.00
C VAL A 288 32.05 18.32 9.33
N ARG A 289 32.96 17.77 8.53
CA ARG A 289 33.58 16.44 8.74
C ARG A 289 34.14 16.27 10.15
N HIS A 290 34.71 17.32 10.75
CA HIS A 290 35.30 17.28 12.09
C HIS A 290 34.29 16.99 13.21
N PHE A 291 32.98 17.10 12.97
CA PHE A 291 31.96 16.70 13.93
C PHE A 291 31.74 15.18 13.98
N THR A 292 32.25 14.43 13.00
CA THR A 292 32.10 12.98 12.95
C THR A 292 32.73 12.33 14.19
N GLY A 293 31.92 11.64 14.99
CA GLY A 293 32.36 10.99 16.22
C GLY A 293 32.65 11.95 17.40
N ALA A 294 32.38 13.25 17.27
CA ALA A 294 32.64 14.23 18.33
C ALA A 294 31.66 14.17 19.51
N GLY A 295 30.50 13.50 19.34
CA GLY A 295 29.46 13.38 20.37
C GLY A 295 28.65 14.65 20.64
N ASN A 296 29.04 15.80 20.08
CA ASN A 296 28.36 17.09 20.21
C ASN A 296 28.17 17.77 18.85
N THR A 297 27.45 17.11 17.95
CA THR A 297 27.20 17.60 16.58
C THR A 297 26.00 18.55 16.55
N PRO A 298 26.14 19.81 16.09
CA PRO A 298 25.07 20.80 16.14
C PRO A 298 23.95 20.49 15.14
N MET A 299 22.69 20.72 15.49
CA MET A 299 21.57 20.48 14.56
C MET A 299 21.55 21.43 13.36
N THR A 300 22.12 22.61 13.52
CA THR A 300 22.20 23.66 12.50
C THR A 300 23.62 24.16 12.36
N TYR A 301 24.07 24.41 11.13
CA TYR A 301 25.40 24.96 10.86
C TYR A 301 25.29 26.22 9.97
N PRO A 302 25.87 27.37 10.37
CA PRO A 302 25.80 28.61 9.58
C PRO A 302 26.46 28.47 8.20
N ILE A 303 25.85 29.06 7.17
CA ILE A 303 26.41 29.03 5.81
C ILE A 303 27.55 30.04 5.61
N LEU A 304 27.61 31.11 6.42
CA LEU A 304 28.64 32.15 6.34
C LEU A 304 30.09 31.60 6.23
N PRO A 305 30.59 30.75 7.15
CA PRO A 305 31.97 30.24 7.07
C PRO A 305 32.23 29.39 5.82
N VAL A 306 31.20 28.77 5.24
CA VAL A 306 31.30 28.00 3.98
C VAL A 306 31.55 28.94 2.82
N VAL A 307 30.79 30.03 2.73
CA VAL A 307 30.92 31.02 1.65
C VAL A 307 32.26 31.77 1.75
N GLU A 308 32.74 32.06 2.95
CA GLU A 308 34.05 32.67 3.18
C GLU A 308 35.19 31.77 2.68
N GLU A 309 35.15 30.46 2.92
CA GLU A 309 36.16 29.53 2.41
C GLU A 309 36.15 29.47 0.88
N ILE A 310 34.96 29.41 0.26
CA ILE A 310 34.83 29.42 -1.21
C ILE A 310 35.36 30.74 -1.79
N GLU A 311 35.10 31.87 -1.13
CA GLU A 311 35.67 33.16 -1.56
C GLU A 311 37.20 33.13 -1.49
N GLN A 312 37.78 32.64 -0.39
CA GLN A 312 39.23 32.56 -0.22
C GLN A 312 39.89 31.66 -1.27
N ALA A 313 39.27 30.52 -1.58
CA ALA A 313 39.72 29.64 -2.66
C ALA A 313 39.64 30.34 -4.03
N ALA A 314 38.51 31.01 -4.32
CA ALA A 314 38.34 31.75 -5.57
C ALA A 314 39.34 32.93 -5.70
N VAL A 315 39.70 33.60 -4.60
CA VAL A 315 40.77 34.63 -4.57
C VAL A 315 42.11 34.01 -4.94
N LYS A 316 42.45 32.84 -4.38
CA LYS A 316 43.70 32.13 -4.64
C LYS A 316 43.79 31.67 -6.11
N ASP A 317 42.69 31.19 -6.66
CA ASP A 317 42.62 30.67 -8.03
C ASP A 317 42.35 31.76 -9.09
N CYS A 318 42.23 33.02 -8.66
CA CYS A 318 41.88 34.17 -9.49
C CYS A 318 40.52 34.03 -10.23
N ASP A 319 39.56 33.30 -9.65
CA ASP A 319 38.20 33.20 -10.18
C ASP A 319 37.35 34.41 -9.77
N ILE A 320 37.48 35.48 -10.55
CA ILE A 320 36.77 36.75 -10.34
C ILE A 320 35.25 36.57 -10.29
N ARG A 321 34.68 35.60 -11.03
CA ARG A 321 33.22 35.42 -11.10
C ARG A 321 32.72 34.82 -9.79
N THR A 322 33.33 33.74 -9.33
CA THR A 322 32.99 33.10 -8.05
C THR A 322 33.22 34.05 -6.87
N MET A 323 34.32 34.81 -6.88
CA MET A 323 34.57 35.85 -5.87
C MET A 323 33.42 36.86 -5.77
N LYS A 324 32.90 37.36 -6.90
CA LYS A 324 31.79 38.32 -6.91
C LYS A 324 30.51 37.71 -6.36
N ILE A 325 30.22 36.44 -6.71
CA ILE A 325 29.06 35.71 -6.20
C ILE A 325 29.14 35.58 -4.67
N CYS A 326 30.26 35.08 -4.13
CA CYS A 326 30.45 34.94 -2.69
C CYS A 326 30.32 36.28 -1.95
N ARG A 327 30.95 37.36 -2.45
CA ARG A 327 30.81 38.71 -1.87
C ARG A 327 29.38 39.24 -1.90
N GLY A 328 28.60 38.89 -2.92
CA GLY A 328 27.19 39.22 -2.98
C GLY A 328 26.40 38.51 -1.88
N ILE A 329 26.61 37.20 -1.74
CA ILE A 329 25.98 36.39 -0.69
C ILE A 329 26.36 36.90 0.70
N LEU A 330 27.65 37.15 0.97
CA LEU A 330 28.12 37.66 2.27
C LEU A 330 27.50 39.02 2.62
N ARG A 331 27.39 39.94 1.64
CA ARG A 331 26.69 41.22 1.85
C ARG A 331 25.19 41.03 2.10
N ALA A 332 24.56 40.06 1.46
CA ALA A 332 23.16 39.74 1.70
C ALA A 332 22.94 39.15 3.10
N ILE A 333 23.85 38.30 3.58
CA ILE A 333 23.82 37.76 4.95
C ILE A 333 23.91 38.91 5.98
N ASP A 334 24.85 39.83 5.80
CA ASP A 334 25.05 40.98 6.71
C ASP A 334 23.85 41.96 6.69
N SER A 335 23.29 42.23 5.51
CA SER A 335 22.17 43.17 5.35
C SER A 335 20.79 42.60 5.70
N ARG A 336 20.66 41.28 5.91
CA ARG A 336 19.39 40.60 6.17
C ARG A 336 19.49 39.70 7.43
N PRO A 337 19.65 40.28 8.64
CA PRO A 337 19.87 39.51 9.87
C PRO A 337 18.69 38.62 10.29
N ASP A 338 17.48 38.92 9.81
CA ASP A 338 16.28 38.12 10.08
C ASP A 338 16.18 36.87 9.18
N ASP A 339 16.92 36.83 8.06
CA ASP A 339 16.91 35.71 7.13
C ASP A 339 17.87 34.60 7.59
N LYS A 340 17.39 33.35 7.60
CA LYS A 340 18.14 32.20 8.14
C LYS A 340 19.01 31.52 7.07
N TYR A 341 20.25 31.97 6.91
CA TYR A 341 21.28 31.30 6.10
C TYR A 341 21.96 30.16 6.89
N VAL A 342 21.23 29.08 7.12
CA VAL A 342 21.69 27.92 7.88
C VAL A 342 21.50 26.63 7.09
N SER A 343 22.38 25.67 7.31
CA SER A 343 22.21 24.28 6.93
C SER A 343 21.75 23.45 8.12
N TYR A 344 21.19 22.29 7.83
CA TYR A 344 20.65 21.36 8.81
C TYR A 344 21.36 20.03 8.72
N ARG A 345 21.60 19.43 9.89
CA ARG A 345 22.23 18.12 10.01
C ARG A 345 21.33 17.07 9.36
N LYS A 346 21.89 16.20 8.51
CA LYS A 346 21.21 15.01 7.94
C LYS A 346 21.59 13.72 8.66
N GLY A 347 22.71 13.74 9.40
CA GLY A 347 23.26 12.58 10.10
C GLY A 347 24.55 12.10 9.46
N LEU A 348 24.85 10.81 9.62
CA LEU A 348 25.97 10.16 8.94
C LEU A 348 25.59 9.87 7.48
N GLY A 349 26.43 10.34 6.57
CA GLY A 349 26.34 10.17 5.12
C GLY A 349 27.60 9.53 4.56
N VAL A 350 27.57 9.18 3.27
CA VAL A 350 28.72 8.62 2.55
C VAL A 350 29.24 9.64 1.55
N VAL A 351 30.54 9.89 1.54
CA VAL A 351 31.20 10.87 0.67
C VAL A 351 32.28 10.19 -0.16
N CYS A 352 32.42 10.59 -1.43
CA CYS A 352 33.49 10.15 -2.30
C CYS A 352 34.85 10.68 -1.80
N ASN A 353 35.77 9.79 -1.47
CA ASN A 353 37.12 10.13 -0.99
C ASN A 353 38.20 9.90 -2.05
N LYS A 354 37.87 9.24 -3.17
CA LYS A 354 38.77 9.02 -4.29
C LYS A 354 39.08 10.32 -5.03
N GLU A 355 40.35 10.70 -5.14
CA GLU A 355 40.78 11.95 -5.81
C GLU A 355 40.29 12.05 -7.27
N GLY A 356 40.26 10.93 -8.00
CA GLY A 356 39.78 10.85 -9.38
C GLY A 356 38.26 10.69 -9.54
N GLY A 357 37.50 10.66 -8.44
CA GLY A 357 36.05 10.46 -8.48
C GLY A 357 35.61 9.07 -8.95
N PHE A 358 34.31 8.92 -9.20
CA PHE A 358 33.69 7.75 -9.82
C PHE A 358 33.12 8.10 -11.19
N ARG A 359 33.14 7.12 -12.10
CA ARG A 359 32.58 7.26 -13.45
C ARG A 359 31.08 6.98 -13.44
N ASP A 360 30.42 7.16 -14.57
CA ASP A 360 29.04 6.72 -14.80
C ASP A 360 28.92 5.17 -14.87
N ASP A 361 27.81 4.59 -14.39
CA ASP A 361 27.55 3.15 -14.21
C ASP A 361 28.65 2.39 -13.42
N ASP A 362 29.36 3.09 -12.52
CA ASP A 362 30.29 2.49 -11.57
C ASP A 362 29.52 1.85 -10.41
N PHE A 363 29.87 0.61 -10.09
CA PHE A 363 29.33 -0.08 -8.93
C PHE A 363 29.95 0.50 -7.65
N VAL A 364 29.10 0.96 -6.72
CA VAL A 364 29.53 1.55 -5.45
C VAL A 364 29.55 0.48 -4.35
N VAL A 365 28.40 -0.15 -4.09
CA VAL A 365 28.19 -1.11 -3.00
C VAL A 365 26.84 -1.82 -3.18
N GLU A 366 26.66 -3.01 -2.63
CA GLU A 366 25.33 -3.60 -2.41
C GLU A 366 24.68 -3.04 -1.14
N PHE A 367 23.36 -2.86 -1.15
CA PHE A 367 22.61 -2.58 0.07
C PHE A 367 22.37 -3.89 0.84
N LEU A 368 23.18 -4.12 1.88
CA LEU A 368 23.11 -5.31 2.71
C LEU A 368 22.28 -5.09 3.97
N GLY A 369 21.60 -6.14 4.41
CA GLY A 369 20.78 -6.14 5.60
C GLY A 369 20.34 -7.52 6.05
N GLU A 370 19.54 -7.55 7.10
CA GLU A 370 18.75 -8.71 7.49
C GLU A 370 17.61 -8.92 6.48
N VAL A 371 17.51 -10.12 5.91
CA VAL A 371 16.50 -10.45 4.91
C VAL A 371 15.33 -11.18 5.56
N TYR A 372 14.15 -10.58 5.47
CA TYR A 372 12.91 -11.11 6.00
C TYR A 372 12.01 -11.59 4.86
N PRO A 373 11.41 -12.79 4.96
CA PRO A 373 10.21 -13.07 4.18
C PRO A 373 9.10 -12.09 4.62
N ALA A 374 8.21 -11.72 3.69
CA ALA A 374 7.24 -10.65 3.93
C ALA A 374 6.38 -10.92 5.17
N TRP A 375 5.89 -12.16 5.36
CA TRP A 375 5.10 -12.51 6.55
C TRP A 375 5.83 -12.20 7.86
N LYS A 376 7.14 -12.50 7.97
CA LYS A 376 7.94 -12.27 9.18
C LYS A 376 8.23 -10.79 9.40
N TRP A 377 8.49 -10.06 8.32
CA TRP A 377 8.62 -8.60 8.38
C TRP A 377 7.37 -7.95 8.98
N PHE A 378 6.18 -8.36 8.51
CA PHE A 378 4.93 -7.81 9.02
C PHE A 378 4.61 -8.24 10.46
N GLU A 379 5.08 -9.41 10.93
CA GLU A 379 5.04 -9.74 12.36
C GLU A 379 5.90 -8.77 13.20
N LYS A 380 7.11 -8.44 12.75
CA LYS A 380 8.00 -7.44 13.39
C LYS A 380 7.29 -6.09 13.47
N GLN A 381 6.73 -5.64 12.36
CA GLN A 381 6.00 -4.38 12.26
C GLN A 381 4.76 -4.34 13.16
N ASP A 382 4.00 -5.44 13.26
CA ASP A 382 2.84 -5.54 14.14
C ASP A 382 3.24 -5.40 15.62
N GLY A 383 4.34 -6.02 16.02
CA GLY A 383 4.86 -5.86 17.38
C GLY A 383 5.39 -4.45 17.65
N ILE A 384 6.06 -3.81 16.69
CA ILE A 384 6.51 -2.41 16.80
C ILE A 384 5.30 -1.49 17.00
N ARG A 385 4.26 -1.61 16.16
CA ARG A 385 3.02 -0.83 16.28
C ARG A 385 2.31 -1.06 17.60
N LEU A 386 2.30 -2.29 18.11
CA LEU A 386 1.71 -2.60 19.41
C LEU A 386 2.43 -1.86 20.54
N LEU A 387 3.75 -1.86 20.53
CA LEU A 387 4.58 -1.18 21.52
C LEU A 387 4.50 0.36 21.40
N GLN A 388 4.22 0.87 20.20
CA GLN A 388 4.09 2.31 19.93
C GLN A 388 2.65 2.84 20.02
N LYS A 389 1.64 2.00 20.29
CA LYS A 389 0.21 2.35 20.19
C LYS A 389 -0.21 3.61 20.97
N ASP A 390 0.43 3.87 22.11
CA ASP A 390 0.14 5.03 22.97
C ASP A 390 1.16 6.17 22.78
N SER A 391 2.03 6.07 21.77
CA SER A 391 3.04 7.07 21.45
C SER A 391 2.45 8.15 20.54
N LYS A 392 2.65 9.42 20.91
CA LYS A 392 2.45 10.57 20.01
C LYS A 392 3.70 10.89 19.19
N GLU A 393 4.75 10.11 19.34
CA GLU A 393 6.01 10.31 18.62
C GLU A 393 5.85 9.90 17.15
N PRO A 394 6.59 10.55 16.24
CA PRO A 394 6.63 10.13 14.84
C PRO A 394 7.10 8.68 14.71
N ALA A 395 6.70 8.05 13.60
CA ALA A 395 7.08 6.69 13.26
C ALA A 395 8.61 6.50 13.36
N PRO A 396 9.08 5.30 13.72
CA PRO A 396 10.51 5.01 13.77
C PRO A 396 11.12 5.13 12.37
N GLU A 397 12.40 5.49 12.29
CA GLU A 397 13.13 5.50 11.03
C GLU A 397 13.12 4.10 10.37
N PHE A 398 12.85 4.04 9.08
CA PHE A 398 12.82 2.80 8.31
C PHE A 398 14.09 2.69 7.45
N TYR A 399 14.85 1.62 7.65
CA TYR A 399 16.06 1.28 6.87
C TYR A 399 15.81 0.10 5.93
N ASN A 400 14.54 -0.17 5.62
CA ASN A 400 14.15 -1.33 4.83
C ASN A 400 13.96 -0.98 3.35
N ILE A 401 14.40 -1.90 2.48
CA ILE A 401 14.13 -1.85 1.05
C ILE A 401 13.47 -3.17 0.64
N TYR A 402 12.46 -3.11 -0.23
CA TYR A 402 11.93 -4.31 -0.87
C TYR A 402 12.89 -4.75 -1.97
N LEU A 403 13.43 -5.96 -1.84
CA LEU A 403 14.14 -6.60 -2.94
C LEU A 403 13.09 -7.32 -3.77
N GLU A 404 12.71 -6.68 -4.87
CA GLU A 404 11.66 -7.14 -5.78
C GLU A 404 12.26 -7.91 -6.93
N ARG A 405 11.84 -9.17 -7.11
CA ARG A 405 12.19 -9.98 -8.26
C ARG A 405 11.51 -9.39 -9.52
N PRO A 406 12.25 -9.10 -10.59
CA PRO A 406 11.68 -8.53 -11.82
C PRO A 406 10.53 -9.37 -12.38
N LYS A 407 9.49 -8.70 -12.89
CA LYS A 407 8.29 -9.34 -13.46
C LYS A 407 8.58 -10.20 -14.69
N GLY A 408 9.64 -9.87 -15.44
CA GLY A 408 10.09 -10.61 -16.62
C GLY A 408 10.99 -11.80 -16.31
N ASP A 409 11.29 -12.10 -15.04
CA ASP A 409 11.95 -13.36 -14.66
C ASP A 409 11.07 -14.57 -15.00
N ALA A 410 11.67 -15.70 -15.38
CA ALA A 410 10.94 -16.89 -15.83
C ALA A 410 10.03 -17.49 -14.74
N ASP A 411 10.39 -17.33 -13.47
CA ASP A 411 9.60 -17.79 -12.33
C ASP A 411 8.64 -16.70 -11.82
N GLY A 412 8.71 -15.51 -12.41
CA GLY A 412 7.85 -14.35 -12.15
C GLY A 412 8.17 -13.60 -10.86
N TYR A 413 7.44 -12.52 -10.65
CA TYR A 413 7.55 -11.57 -9.55
C TYR A 413 7.29 -12.19 -8.18
N ASP A 414 8.12 -11.83 -7.21
CA ASP A 414 7.98 -12.07 -5.77
C ASP A 414 8.89 -11.06 -5.04
N LEU A 415 8.85 -11.00 -3.71
CA LEU A 415 9.67 -10.04 -2.96
C LEU A 415 10.12 -10.55 -1.60
N VAL A 416 11.22 -9.97 -1.12
CA VAL A 416 11.69 -10.06 0.28
C VAL A 416 11.99 -8.66 0.80
N VAL A 417 12.13 -8.52 2.12
CA VAL A 417 12.43 -7.23 2.77
C VAL A 417 13.85 -7.27 3.31
N VAL A 418 14.69 -6.33 2.89
CA VAL A 418 16.05 -6.16 3.41
C VAL A 418 16.03 -5.03 4.43
N ASP A 419 16.23 -5.33 5.71
CA ASP A 419 16.28 -4.36 6.82
C ASP A 419 17.73 -4.12 7.25
N ALA A 420 18.23 -2.91 7.02
CA ALA A 420 19.61 -2.51 7.36
C ALA A 420 19.71 -1.77 8.71
N MET A 421 18.70 -1.90 9.59
CA MET A 421 18.68 -1.23 10.89
C MET A 421 19.81 -1.68 11.83
N HIS A 422 20.03 -3.00 11.94
CA HIS A 422 20.93 -3.61 12.94
C HIS A 422 22.21 -4.14 12.35
N LYS A 423 22.11 -4.78 11.18
CA LYS A 423 23.20 -5.44 10.48
C LYS A 423 23.21 -4.90 9.07
N ALA A 424 24.33 -4.31 8.65
CA ALA A 424 24.40 -3.59 7.39
C ALA A 424 25.86 -3.41 6.93
N ASN A 425 26.04 -2.74 5.81
CA ASN A 425 27.30 -2.09 5.46
C ASN A 425 27.06 -0.57 5.36
N TYR A 426 28.05 0.17 4.85
CA TYR A 426 27.96 1.64 4.73
C TYR A 426 26.84 2.11 3.77
N ALA A 427 26.25 1.23 2.95
CA ALA A 427 25.13 1.58 2.07
C ALA A 427 23.92 2.12 2.86
N SER A 428 23.72 1.62 4.08
CA SER A 428 22.68 2.07 5.02
C SER A 428 22.79 3.54 5.45
N ARG A 429 23.93 4.19 5.14
CA ARG A 429 24.21 5.61 5.44
C ARG A 429 24.13 6.50 4.20
N ILE A 430 23.92 5.95 3.02
CA ILE A 430 23.78 6.76 1.81
C ILE A 430 22.47 7.54 1.91
N CYS A 431 22.57 8.87 1.81
CA CYS A 431 21.45 9.78 2.05
C CYS A 431 20.56 9.97 0.82
N HIS A 432 19.35 10.46 1.06
CA HIS A 432 18.42 10.82 -0.01
C HIS A 432 18.83 12.09 -0.76
N SER A 433 18.65 12.10 -2.09
CA SER A 433 18.55 13.32 -2.89
C SER A 433 17.41 13.21 -3.92
N CYS A 434 16.67 14.30 -4.15
CA CYS A 434 15.68 14.39 -5.24
C CYS A 434 16.34 14.51 -6.63
N LYS A 435 17.64 14.83 -6.68
CA LYS A 435 18.49 14.79 -7.88
C LYS A 435 19.75 14.01 -7.53
N PRO A 436 19.65 12.67 -7.46
CA PRO A 436 20.73 11.84 -6.95
C PRO A 436 21.90 11.72 -7.93
N ASN A 437 23.01 11.19 -7.44
CA ASN A 437 24.16 10.80 -8.27
C ASN A 437 24.37 9.28 -8.33
N CYS A 438 23.58 8.51 -7.58
CA CYS A 438 23.44 7.07 -7.68
C CYS A 438 21.97 6.63 -7.80
N GLU A 439 21.77 5.42 -8.28
CA GLU A 439 20.50 4.70 -8.23
C GLU A 439 20.67 3.39 -7.44
N ALA A 440 19.61 2.97 -6.75
CA ALA A 440 19.50 1.65 -6.17
C ALA A 440 18.64 0.79 -7.08
N LYS A 441 19.18 -0.34 -7.57
CA LYS A 441 18.45 -1.24 -8.47
C LYS A 441 18.72 -2.70 -8.17
N VAL A 442 17.73 -3.54 -8.48
CA VAL A 442 17.86 -4.99 -8.33
C VAL A 442 18.66 -5.53 -9.51
N THR A 443 19.80 -6.13 -9.23
CA THR A 443 20.67 -6.74 -10.25
C THR A 443 20.91 -8.20 -9.95
N ALA A 444 21.06 -8.99 -11.00
CA ALA A 444 21.41 -10.41 -10.93
C ALA A 444 22.94 -10.55 -11.02
N VAL A 445 23.57 -11.00 -9.94
CA VAL A 445 25.03 -11.28 -9.87
C VAL A 445 25.20 -12.72 -9.38
N ASP A 446 25.99 -13.51 -10.10
CA ASP A 446 26.26 -14.92 -9.78
C ASP A 446 24.99 -15.76 -9.53
N GLY A 447 23.91 -15.49 -10.27
CA GLY A 447 22.63 -16.20 -10.17
C GLY A 447 21.77 -15.79 -8.97
N GLN A 448 22.14 -14.74 -8.23
CA GLN A 448 21.38 -14.20 -7.10
C GLN A 448 21.02 -12.73 -7.33
N TYR A 449 19.83 -12.34 -6.87
CA TYR A 449 19.41 -10.96 -6.84
C TYR A 449 20.00 -10.23 -5.65
N GLN A 450 20.49 -9.02 -5.91
CA GLN A 450 20.98 -8.09 -4.91
C GLN A 450 20.52 -6.68 -5.23
N ILE A 451 20.41 -5.82 -4.21
CA ILE A 451 20.19 -4.39 -4.40
C ILE A 451 21.57 -3.74 -4.59
N GLY A 452 21.93 -3.39 -5.81
CA GLY A 452 23.18 -2.71 -6.12
C GLY A 452 23.01 -1.20 -6.20
N ILE A 453 23.96 -0.46 -5.66
CA ILE A 453 24.07 0.99 -5.80
C ILE A 453 25.06 1.30 -6.93
N TYR A 454 24.58 1.96 -7.97
CA TYR A 454 25.37 2.33 -9.15
C TYR A 454 25.33 3.83 -9.36
N THR A 455 26.42 4.42 -9.82
CA THR A 455 26.44 5.83 -10.21
C THR A 455 25.62 6.05 -11.48
N VAL A 456 24.89 7.17 -11.55
CA VAL A 456 24.12 7.58 -12.74
C VAL A 456 24.73 8.81 -13.45
N ARG A 457 25.87 9.26 -12.91
CA ARG A 457 26.74 10.29 -13.46
C ARG A 457 28.11 10.22 -12.78
N GLU A 458 29.08 10.97 -13.29
CA GLU A 458 30.35 11.15 -12.60
C GLU A 458 30.15 11.79 -11.21
N ILE A 459 30.90 11.29 -10.23
CA ILE A 459 30.91 11.78 -8.84
C ILE A 459 32.31 12.31 -8.51
N GLN A 460 32.40 13.55 -8.07
CA GLN A 460 33.68 14.20 -7.79
C GLN A 460 34.21 13.90 -6.38
N HIS A 461 35.51 14.12 -6.18
CA HIS A 461 36.12 14.02 -4.86
C HIS A 461 35.49 15.01 -3.86
N GLY A 462 35.04 14.48 -2.73
CA GLY A 462 34.36 15.21 -1.66
C GLY A 462 32.86 15.39 -1.87
N GLU A 463 32.31 14.91 -2.99
CA GLU A 463 30.87 14.93 -3.24
C GLU A 463 30.17 13.84 -2.43
N GLU A 464 29.00 14.18 -1.88
CA GLU A 464 28.16 13.22 -1.15
C GLU A 464 27.49 12.23 -2.11
N ILE A 465 27.56 10.95 -1.79
CA ILE A 465 26.89 9.88 -2.53
C ILE A 465 25.44 9.85 -2.06
N THR A 466 24.50 9.89 -3.01
CA THR A 466 23.05 9.94 -2.72
C THR A 466 22.24 9.17 -3.76
N PHE A 467 21.12 8.58 -3.35
CA PHE A 467 20.12 7.98 -4.25
C PHE A 467 18.70 8.47 -3.91
N ASP A 468 17.74 8.34 -4.84
CA ASP A 468 16.33 8.59 -4.52
C ASP A 468 15.77 7.37 -3.78
N TYR A 469 15.24 7.57 -2.57
CA TYR A 469 14.68 6.48 -1.77
C TYR A 469 13.42 5.89 -2.40
N ASN A 470 12.68 6.67 -3.21
CA ASN A 470 11.39 6.28 -3.77
C ASN A 470 10.39 5.74 -2.74
N SER A 471 10.55 6.13 -1.47
CA SER A 471 9.70 5.69 -0.37
C SER A 471 8.32 6.33 -0.45
N VAL A 472 7.31 5.57 -0.05
CA VAL A 472 5.90 5.96 -0.14
C VAL A 472 5.26 5.87 1.25
N THR A 473 4.42 6.83 1.60
CA THR A 473 3.62 6.81 2.84
C THR A 473 2.15 7.13 2.58
N GLU A 474 1.26 6.53 3.37
CA GLU A 474 -0.16 6.88 3.44
C GLU A 474 -0.48 7.87 4.57
N SER A 475 0.47 8.16 5.46
CA SER A 475 0.29 9.14 6.54
C SER A 475 0.74 10.51 6.08
N LYS A 476 -0.22 11.45 6.11
CA LYS A 476 0.07 12.87 5.88
C LYS A 476 1.01 13.42 6.94
N GLU A 477 0.83 13.01 8.19
CA GLU A 477 1.67 13.43 9.31
C GLU A 477 3.13 12.98 9.11
N GLU A 478 3.34 11.74 8.66
CA GLU A 478 4.67 11.23 8.33
C GLU A 478 5.29 11.96 7.13
N TYR A 479 4.51 12.20 6.06
CA TYR A 479 4.95 12.96 4.90
C TYR A 479 5.39 14.38 5.27
N GLU A 480 4.59 15.09 6.08
CA GLU A 480 4.87 16.45 6.56
C GLU A 480 6.08 16.49 7.51
N ALA A 481 6.31 15.42 8.28
CA ALA A 481 7.48 15.29 9.13
C ALA A 481 8.77 14.99 8.35
N SER A 482 8.67 14.38 7.16
CA SER A 482 9.80 13.84 6.38
C SER A 482 10.48 14.88 5.48
N VAL A 483 10.89 16.00 6.06
CA VAL A 483 11.49 17.13 5.33
C VAL A 483 12.77 16.72 4.58
N CYS A 484 12.84 17.07 3.30
CA CYS A 484 14.02 16.82 2.46
C CYS A 484 15.03 17.96 2.58
N LEU A 485 16.29 17.59 2.83
CA LEU A 485 17.42 18.51 2.99
C LEU A 485 18.45 18.36 1.86
N CYS A 486 18.06 17.84 0.69
CA CYS A 486 19.01 17.55 -0.40
C CYS A 486 19.62 18.80 -1.05
N GLY A 487 19.02 19.98 -0.87
CA GLY A 487 19.48 21.23 -1.48
C GLY A 487 19.38 21.29 -3.00
N SER A 488 18.63 20.39 -3.65
CA SER A 488 18.45 20.42 -5.09
C SER A 488 17.40 21.45 -5.53
N GLN A 489 17.62 22.07 -6.70
CA GLN A 489 16.63 22.94 -7.36
C GLN A 489 15.30 22.23 -7.67
N VAL A 490 15.30 20.90 -7.84
CA VAL A 490 14.10 20.09 -8.10
C VAL A 490 13.62 19.34 -6.85
N CYS A 491 13.99 19.82 -5.66
CA CYS A 491 13.60 19.20 -4.40
C CYS A 491 12.07 19.13 -4.25
N ARG A 492 11.57 17.95 -3.89
CA ARG A 492 10.14 17.69 -3.60
C ARG A 492 9.67 18.27 -2.26
N GLY A 493 10.59 18.76 -1.43
CA GLY A 493 10.33 19.24 -0.06
C GLY A 493 10.18 18.11 0.97
N SER A 494 9.75 16.92 0.57
CA SER A 494 9.75 15.69 1.38
C SER A 494 10.54 14.59 0.68
N TYR A 495 11.20 13.71 1.46
CA TYR A 495 11.87 12.52 0.92
C TYR A 495 10.91 11.32 0.78
N LEU A 496 9.68 11.44 1.27
CA LEU A 496 8.61 10.48 1.05
C LEU A 496 7.66 10.97 -0.04
N ASN A 497 7.03 10.05 -0.75
CA ASN A 497 5.90 10.32 -1.63
C ASN A 497 4.59 10.03 -0.88
N LEU A 498 3.69 11.00 -0.77
CA LEU A 498 2.37 10.80 -0.15
C LEU A 498 1.43 10.11 -1.15
N THR A 499 1.03 8.88 -0.84
CA THR A 499 -0.03 8.17 -1.57
C THR A 499 -1.19 7.92 -0.63
N GLY A 500 -2.44 8.27 -0.98
CA GLY A 500 -3.58 7.79 -0.19
C GLY A 500 -4.65 8.80 0.21
N GLU A 501 -4.55 10.09 -0.17
CA GLU A 501 -5.67 11.00 0.02
C GLU A 501 -6.59 11.08 -1.21
N GLY A 502 -7.86 10.75 -0.99
CA GLY A 502 -8.97 10.98 -1.92
C GLY A 502 -8.92 10.15 -3.20
N ALA A 503 -8.21 10.65 -4.21
CA ALA A 503 -8.31 10.19 -5.60
C ALA A 503 -7.72 8.79 -5.83
N PHE A 504 -6.56 8.49 -5.22
CA PHE A 504 -5.83 7.22 -5.42
C PHE A 504 -6.59 5.96 -4.99
N GLN A 505 -7.57 6.11 -4.09
CA GLN A 505 -8.40 4.99 -3.61
C GLN A 505 -9.82 5.02 -4.16
N LYS A 506 -10.17 5.99 -5.02
CA LYS A 506 -11.55 6.20 -5.44
C LYS A 506 -12.06 5.02 -6.26
N VAL A 507 -11.29 4.56 -7.24
CA VAL A 507 -11.65 3.41 -8.09
C VAL A 507 -11.81 2.15 -7.25
N LEU A 508 -10.85 1.82 -6.38
CA LEU A 508 -10.97 0.72 -5.41
C LEU A 508 -12.24 0.80 -4.55
N LYS A 509 -12.56 1.97 -3.99
CA LYS A 509 -13.74 2.14 -3.11
C LYS A 509 -15.06 1.99 -3.87
N GLU A 510 -15.12 2.41 -5.12
CA GLU A 510 -16.34 2.40 -5.93
C GLU A 510 -16.57 1.04 -6.63
N TRP A 511 -15.52 0.46 -7.20
CA TRP A 511 -15.60 -0.73 -8.05
C TRP A 511 -15.27 -2.03 -7.32
N HIS A 512 -14.48 -1.97 -6.25
CA HIS A 512 -13.96 -3.14 -5.55
C HIS A 512 -14.22 -3.08 -4.05
N GLY A 513 -15.45 -2.71 -3.67
CA GLY A 513 -15.90 -2.70 -2.29
C GLY A 513 -16.06 -4.11 -1.69
N LEU A 514 -16.55 -4.19 -0.45
CA LEU A 514 -16.62 -5.45 0.30
C LEU A 514 -17.44 -6.54 -0.41
N LEU A 515 -18.60 -6.21 -0.97
CA LEU A 515 -19.47 -7.21 -1.62
C LEU A 515 -18.86 -7.75 -2.91
N ASP A 516 -18.18 -6.90 -3.68
CA ASP A 516 -17.46 -7.32 -4.89
C ASP A 516 -16.31 -8.28 -4.54
N ARG A 517 -15.53 -7.97 -3.49
CA ARG A 517 -14.45 -8.84 -3.02
C ARG A 517 -14.95 -10.22 -2.58
N TYR A 518 -16.07 -10.26 -1.86
CA TYR A 518 -16.73 -11.51 -1.51
C TYR A 518 -17.25 -12.25 -2.75
N TYR A 519 -17.86 -11.54 -3.71
CA TYR A 519 -18.31 -12.13 -4.96
C TYR A 519 -17.16 -12.83 -5.71
N LEU A 520 -16.03 -12.15 -5.88
CA LEU A 520 -14.86 -12.73 -6.55
C LEU A 520 -14.30 -13.94 -5.79
N MET A 521 -14.24 -13.86 -4.45
CA MET A 521 -13.79 -14.95 -3.59
C MET A 521 -14.70 -16.18 -3.69
N LEU A 522 -16.01 -15.96 -3.59
CA LEU A 522 -17.03 -17.01 -3.70
C LEU A 522 -16.93 -17.73 -5.03
N ARG A 523 -16.78 -17.00 -6.14
CA ARG A 523 -16.61 -17.61 -7.47
C ARG A 523 -15.33 -18.43 -7.60
N ALA A 524 -14.25 -18.00 -6.96
CA ALA A 524 -13.00 -18.76 -6.92
C ALA A 524 -13.13 -20.03 -6.04
N CYS A 525 -13.78 -19.92 -4.88
CA CYS A 525 -14.04 -21.04 -3.97
C CYS A 525 -14.98 -22.10 -4.58
N GLU A 526 -16.07 -21.67 -5.25
CA GLU A 526 -17.03 -22.56 -5.90
C GLU A 526 -16.41 -23.31 -7.07
N LEU A 527 -15.57 -22.64 -7.87
CA LEU A 527 -14.93 -23.24 -9.04
C LEU A 527 -13.76 -24.16 -8.65
N ASN A 528 -13.01 -23.75 -7.62
CA ASN A 528 -11.81 -24.43 -7.09
C ASN A 528 -10.91 -25.04 -8.17
N SER A 529 -10.71 -24.29 -9.26
CA SER A 529 -9.85 -24.65 -10.38
C SER A 529 -9.38 -23.39 -11.07
N VAL A 530 -8.21 -23.46 -11.72
CA VAL A 530 -7.60 -22.34 -12.44
C VAL A 530 -7.78 -22.54 -13.94
N SER A 531 -8.38 -21.57 -14.61
CA SER A 531 -8.54 -21.61 -16.07
C SER A 531 -7.28 -21.17 -16.80
N GLU A 532 -7.16 -21.52 -18.09
CA GLU A 532 -6.05 -21.02 -18.91
C GLU A 532 -6.04 -19.48 -18.96
N GLU A 533 -7.21 -18.85 -19.06
CA GLU A 533 -7.35 -17.38 -19.04
C GLU A 533 -6.86 -16.77 -17.74
N ASP A 534 -7.08 -17.42 -16.60
CA ASP A 534 -6.53 -16.99 -15.30
C ASP A 534 -5.00 -16.99 -15.33
N TYR A 535 -4.36 -18.04 -15.85
CA TYR A 535 -2.90 -18.06 -16.02
C TYR A 535 -2.39 -16.99 -16.99
N LEU A 536 -3.16 -16.69 -18.05
CA LEU A 536 -2.79 -15.61 -18.98
C LEU A 536 -2.80 -14.24 -18.30
N ASP A 537 -3.83 -13.96 -17.50
CA ASP A 537 -3.96 -12.70 -16.76
C ASP A 537 -2.86 -12.56 -15.72
N LEU A 538 -2.56 -13.62 -14.97
CA LEU A 538 -1.48 -13.65 -13.98
C LEU A 538 -0.11 -13.45 -14.63
N GLY A 539 0.17 -14.17 -15.72
CA GLY A 539 1.43 -14.08 -16.45
C GLY A 539 1.67 -12.69 -17.05
N ARG A 540 0.62 -12.03 -17.60
CA ARG A 540 0.71 -10.64 -18.07
C ARG A 540 1.00 -9.62 -16.96
N ALA A 541 0.64 -9.93 -15.72
CA ALA A 541 0.98 -9.11 -14.56
C ALA A 541 2.36 -9.46 -13.97
N GLY A 542 3.09 -10.39 -14.59
CA GLY A 542 4.38 -10.88 -14.11
C GLY A 542 4.28 -11.86 -12.95
N LEU A 543 3.10 -12.36 -12.58
CA LEU A 543 2.95 -13.28 -11.45
C LEU A 543 3.16 -14.73 -11.91
N GLY A 544 4.24 -15.35 -11.43
CA GLY A 544 4.68 -16.68 -11.85
C GLY A 544 4.73 -17.73 -10.75
N SER A 545 5.45 -18.82 -11.01
CA SER A 545 5.58 -19.96 -10.07
C SER A 545 6.28 -19.60 -8.76
N CYS A 546 7.13 -18.57 -8.71
CA CYS A 546 7.76 -18.14 -7.46
C CYS A 546 6.71 -17.77 -6.41
N LEU A 547 5.71 -16.97 -6.82
CA LEU A 547 4.62 -16.50 -5.97
C LEU A 547 3.39 -17.42 -5.94
N LEU A 548 3.11 -18.15 -7.03
CA LEU A 548 1.87 -18.93 -7.15
C LEU A 548 2.07 -20.43 -6.91
N GLY A 549 3.29 -20.92 -7.05
CA GLY A 549 3.64 -22.33 -6.82
C GLY A 549 3.24 -22.77 -5.41
N GLY A 550 2.70 -23.99 -5.30
CA GLY A 550 2.28 -24.54 -4.01
C GLY A 550 0.93 -24.03 -3.47
N LEU A 551 0.33 -22.97 -4.03
CA LEU A 551 -0.95 -22.46 -3.52
C LEU A 551 -2.14 -23.30 -4.01
N PRO A 552 -3.27 -23.35 -3.26
CA PRO A 552 -4.51 -23.94 -3.73
C PRO A 552 -5.06 -23.25 -4.99
N ASP A 553 -5.73 -24.04 -5.84
CA ASP A 553 -6.36 -23.55 -7.05
C ASP A 553 -7.36 -22.41 -6.81
N TRP A 554 -8.16 -22.46 -5.72
CA TRP A 554 -9.08 -21.38 -5.39
C TRP A 554 -8.34 -20.07 -5.02
N VAL A 555 -7.15 -20.14 -4.43
CA VAL A 555 -6.33 -18.96 -4.12
C VAL A 555 -5.78 -18.39 -5.42
N VAL A 556 -5.20 -19.23 -6.28
CA VAL A 556 -4.65 -18.80 -7.58
C VAL A 556 -5.75 -18.21 -8.47
N SER A 557 -6.93 -18.83 -8.52
CA SER A 557 -8.10 -18.31 -9.24
C SER A 557 -8.58 -16.97 -8.66
N TYR A 558 -8.57 -16.80 -7.33
CA TYR A 558 -8.90 -15.53 -6.70
C TYR A 558 -7.87 -14.44 -7.06
N SER A 559 -6.58 -14.76 -7.02
CA SER A 559 -5.50 -13.84 -7.43
C SER A 559 -5.66 -13.36 -8.87
N ALA A 560 -6.03 -14.24 -9.81
CA ALA A 560 -6.30 -13.85 -11.19
C ALA A 560 -7.47 -12.86 -11.30
N ARG A 561 -8.52 -13.05 -10.50
CA ARG A 561 -9.65 -12.11 -10.42
C ARG A 561 -9.23 -10.76 -9.85
N LEU A 562 -8.35 -10.75 -8.84
CA LEU A 562 -7.77 -9.52 -8.32
C LEU A 562 -6.93 -8.80 -9.37
N VAL A 563 -6.10 -9.51 -10.13
CA VAL A 563 -5.31 -8.94 -11.23
C VAL A 563 -6.20 -8.28 -12.28
N ARG A 564 -7.32 -8.90 -12.66
CA ARG A 564 -8.31 -8.27 -13.56
C ARG A 564 -8.85 -6.95 -13.01
N PHE A 565 -9.13 -6.89 -11.71
CA PHE A 565 -9.53 -5.64 -11.05
C PHE A 565 -8.38 -4.62 -11.03
N ILE A 566 -7.15 -5.03 -10.71
CA ILE A 566 -5.97 -4.15 -10.68
C ILE A 566 -5.74 -3.53 -12.07
N ASN A 567 -5.90 -4.32 -13.14
CA ASN A 567 -5.85 -3.81 -14.52
C ASN A 567 -7.01 -2.86 -14.84
N LEU A 568 -8.23 -3.14 -14.35
CA LEU A 568 -9.34 -2.19 -14.46
C LEU A 568 -9.01 -0.86 -13.76
N GLU A 569 -8.44 -0.92 -12.54
CA GLU A 569 -8.02 0.26 -11.79
C GLU A 569 -6.97 1.07 -12.56
N ARG A 570 -5.94 0.41 -13.10
CA ARG A 570 -4.91 1.03 -13.96
C ARG A 570 -5.51 1.87 -15.09
N THR A 571 -6.59 1.41 -15.72
CA THR A 571 -7.24 2.15 -16.82
C THR A 571 -8.13 3.32 -16.38
N LYS A 572 -8.72 3.25 -15.19
CA LYS A 572 -9.71 4.25 -14.72
C LYS A 572 -9.10 5.32 -13.83
N LEU A 573 -8.04 4.98 -13.11
CA LEU A 573 -7.44 5.83 -12.10
C LEU A 573 -6.80 7.12 -12.64
N PRO A 574 -6.14 7.16 -13.82
CA PRO A 574 -5.54 8.39 -14.35
C PRO A 574 -6.53 9.55 -14.45
N GLU A 575 -7.75 9.30 -14.92
CA GLU A 575 -8.79 10.33 -15.05
C GLU A 575 -9.21 10.91 -13.68
N GLU A 576 -9.26 10.06 -12.65
CA GLU A 576 -9.63 10.49 -11.30
C GLU A 576 -8.53 11.29 -10.61
N ILE A 577 -7.27 10.88 -10.80
CA ILE A 577 -6.10 11.62 -10.33
C ILE A 577 -6.01 12.97 -11.03
N LEU A 578 -6.13 13.00 -12.37
CA LEU A 578 -6.08 14.23 -13.15
C LEU A 578 -7.14 15.23 -12.68
N ARG A 579 -8.38 14.77 -12.50
CA ARG A 579 -9.48 15.62 -12.02
C ARG A 579 -9.17 16.23 -10.65
N HIS A 580 -8.65 15.43 -9.72
CA HIS A 580 -8.24 15.91 -8.39
C HIS A 580 -7.08 16.91 -8.46
N ASN A 581 -6.03 16.60 -9.22
CA ASN A 581 -4.85 17.47 -9.36
C ASN A 581 -5.24 18.84 -9.95
N LEU A 582 -6.14 18.86 -10.94
CA LEU A 582 -6.67 20.10 -11.50
C LEU A 582 -7.51 20.89 -10.49
N GLU A 583 -8.35 20.22 -9.69
CA GLU A 583 -9.15 20.86 -8.63
C GLU A 583 -8.26 21.49 -7.55
N GLU A 584 -7.17 20.84 -7.15
CA GLU A 584 -6.22 21.37 -6.17
C GLU A 584 -5.36 22.51 -6.74
N LYS A 585 -4.76 22.33 -7.93
CA LYS A 585 -3.88 23.34 -8.54
C LYS A 585 -4.61 24.62 -8.93
N ARG A 586 -5.88 24.54 -9.36
CA ARG A 586 -6.71 25.73 -9.67
C ARG A 586 -6.95 26.65 -8.48
N LYS A 587 -6.70 26.20 -7.24
CA LYS A 587 -6.76 27.06 -6.05
C LYS A 587 -5.60 28.05 -5.97
N TYR A 588 -4.47 27.75 -6.62
CA TYR A 588 -3.22 28.50 -6.48
C TYR A 588 -2.67 29.04 -7.81
N PHE A 589 -2.99 28.39 -8.93
CA PHE A 589 -2.49 28.73 -10.26
C PHE A 589 -3.62 29.07 -11.22
N ALA A 590 -3.45 30.16 -11.98
CA ALA A 590 -4.42 30.59 -13.00
C ALA A 590 -4.29 29.79 -14.31
N ASP A 591 -3.05 29.46 -14.69
CA ASP A 591 -2.73 28.69 -15.90
C ASP A 591 -2.12 27.34 -15.51
N ILE A 592 -2.64 26.26 -16.09
CA ILE A 592 -2.19 24.88 -15.83
C ILE A 592 -1.97 24.18 -17.18
N CYS A 593 -0.79 23.62 -17.38
CA CYS A 593 -0.48 22.84 -18.58
C CYS A 593 -1.15 21.46 -18.52
N LEU A 594 -2.26 21.29 -19.22
CA LEU A 594 -3.06 20.07 -19.17
C LEU A 594 -2.32 18.81 -19.62
N GLU A 595 -1.38 18.93 -20.58
CA GLU A 595 -0.62 17.78 -21.09
C GLU A 595 0.33 17.22 -20.03
N VAL A 596 1.02 18.10 -19.29
CA VAL A 596 1.92 17.71 -18.19
C VAL A 596 1.12 17.03 -17.07
N GLU A 597 0.00 17.63 -16.65
CA GLU A 597 -0.83 17.04 -15.60
C GLU A 597 -1.40 15.66 -15.98
N ARG A 598 -1.70 15.46 -17.26
CA ARG A 598 -2.16 14.17 -17.76
C ARG A 598 -1.07 13.11 -17.68
N SER A 599 0.14 13.44 -18.16
CA SER A 599 1.29 12.56 -18.05
C SER A 599 1.60 12.21 -16.59
N ASP A 600 1.57 13.21 -15.70
CA ASP A 600 1.79 13.01 -14.26
C ASP A 600 0.74 12.06 -13.66
N ALA A 601 -0.54 12.23 -14.04
CA ALA A 601 -1.62 11.38 -13.56
C ALA A 601 -1.49 9.92 -14.05
N GLU A 602 -1.02 9.72 -15.28
CA GLU A 602 -0.75 8.39 -15.85
C GLU A 602 0.41 7.70 -15.11
N VAL A 603 1.52 8.41 -14.87
CA VAL A 603 2.66 7.89 -14.08
C VAL A 603 2.25 7.57 -12.64
N GLN A 604 1.47 8.44 -12.01
CA GLN A 604 0.96 8.22 -10.65
C GLN A 604 0.04 6.99 -10.58
N ALA A 605 -0.82 6.78 -11.59
CA ALA A 605 -1.66 5.60 -11.66
C ALA A 605 -0.85 4.30 -11.85
N GLU A 606 0.23 4.35 -12.64
CA GLU A 606 1.16 3.23 -12.80
C GLU A 606 1.86 2.88 -11.48
N GLY A 607 2.23 3.90 -10.69
CA GLY A 607 2.73 3.71 -9.32
C GLY A 607 1.73 2.96 -8.44
N VAL A 608 0.45 3.31 -8.50
CA VAL A 608 -0.61 2.59 -7.77
C VAL A 608 -0.76 1.15 -8.27
N TYR A 609 -0.69 0.91 -9.58
CA TYR A 609 -0.73 -0.44 -10.17
C TYR A 609 0.38 -1.33 -9.60
N ASN A 610 1.62 -0.85 -9.58
CA ASN A 610 2.75 -1.58 -9.00
C ASN A 610 2.56 -1.83 -7.50
N GLN A 611 2.11 -0.82 -6.76
CA GLN A 611 1.80 -0.97 -5.33
C GLN A 611 0.70 -2.02 -5.07
N ARG A 612 -0.30 -2.15 -5.96
CA ARG A 612 -1.33 -3.19 -5.85
C ARG A 612 -0.75 -4.59 -6.06
N LEU A 613 0.12 -4.78 -7.04
CA LEU A 613 0.79 -6.07 -7.25
C LEU A 613 1.69 -6.45 -6.08
N GLN A 614 2.45 -5.48 -5.55
CA GLN A 614 3.26 -5.66 -4.34
C GLN A 614 2.39 -6.09 -3.15
N ASN A 615 1.26 -5.40 -2.91
CA ASN A 615 0.31 -5.75 -1.86
C ASN A 615 -0.28 -7.16 -2.03
N LEU A 616 -0.56 -7.57 -3.27
CA LEU A 616 -1.02 -8.92 -3.56
C LEU A 616 0.07 -9.96 -3.25
N ALA A 617 1.32 -9.72 -3.64
CA ALA A 617 2.44 -10.61 -3.33
C ALA A 617 2.64 -10.80 -1.82
N VAL A 618 2.67 -9.71 -1.05
CA VAL A 618 2.74 -9.74 0.42
C VAL A 618 1.55 -10.51 1.02
N THR A 619 0.35 -10.32 0.48
CA THR A 619 -0.85 -11.03 0.95
C THR A 619 -0.74 -12.53 0.72
N LEU A 620 -0.29 -12.95 -0.47
CA LEU A 620 -0.12 -14.37 -0.80
C LEU A 620 0.99 -15.02 0.02
N ASP A 621 2.07 -14.30 0.31
CA ASP A 621 3.14 -14.77 1.20
C ASP A 621 2.63 -15.05 2.63
N LYS A 622 1.89 -14.09 3.22
CA LYS A 622 1.25 -14.26 4.54
C LYS A 622 0.28 -15.44 4.55
N VAL A 623 -0.55 -15.59 3.51
CA VAL A 623 -1.52 -16.67 3.40
C VAL A 623 -0.83 -18.02 3.23
N ARG A 624 0.22 -18.10 2.39
CA ARG A 624 1.04 -19.30 2.20
C ARG A 624 1.64 -19.76 3.52
N TYR A 625 2.24 -18.84 4.29
CA TYR A 625 2.80 -19.13 5.60
C TYR A 625 1.76 -19.76 6.55
N VAL A 626 0.59 -19.14 6.67
CA VAL A 626 -0.50 -19.63 7.53
C VAL A 626 -0.99 -21.00 7.08
N MET A 627 -1.18 -21.21 5.79
CA MET A 627 -1.60 -22.50 5.23
C MET A 627 -0.54 -23.59 5.45
N ARG A 628 0.75 -23.27 5.31
CA ARG A 628 1.84 -24.21 5.59
C ARG A 628 1.86 -24.64 7.06
N CYS A 629 1.66 -23.70 7.98
CA CYS A 629 1.62 -23.99 9.42
C CYS A 629 0.43 -24.89 9.82
N ILE A 630 -0.72 -24.73 9.16
CA ILE A 630 -1.95 -25.47 9.51
C ILE A 630 -2.04 -26.81 8.78
N PHE A 631 -1.75 -26.83 7.47
CA PHE A 631 -1.99 -27.99 6.60
C PHE A 631 -0.71 -28.73 6.19
N GLY A 632 0.48 -28.21 6.52
CA GLY A 632 1.77 -28.71 6.03
C GLY A 632 2.00 -28.31 4.57
N ASP A 633 1.22 -28.87 3.65
CA ASP A 633 1.19 -28.47 2.23
C ASP A 633 0.05 -27.46 1.99
N PRO A 634 0.36 -26.20 1.61
CA PRO A 634 -0.67 -25.21 1.34
C PRO A 634 -1.71 -25.65 0.32
N LYS A 635 -1.38 -26.50 -0.67
CA LYS A 635 -2.35 -27.00 -1.66
C LYS A 635 -3.53 -27.75 -1.05
N GLN A 636 -3.35 -28.32 0.14
CA GLN A 636 -4.39 -29.08 0.83
C GLN A 636 -5.40 -28.17 1.54
N ALA A 637 -5.17 -26.85 1.60
CA ALA A 637 -6.06 -25.91 2.26
C ALA A 637 -7.42 -25.82 1.52
N PRO A 638 -8.54 -26.23 2.15
CA PRO A 638 -9.85 -26.24 1.50
C PRO A 638 -10.41 -24.82 1.35
N PRO A 639 -11.29 -24.53 0.38
CA PRO A 639 -11.90 -23.21 0.25
C PRO A 639 -12.57 -22.73 1.55
N PRO A 640 -12.37 -21.45 1.96
CA PRO A 640 -12.91 -20.94 3.22
C PRO A 640 -14.42 -20.62 3.16
N LEU A 641 -14.99 -20.56 1.96
CA LEU A 641 -16.40 -20.21 1.75
C LEU A 641 -17.13 -21.33 1.00
N GLU A 642 -18.27 -21.73 1.53
CA GLU A 642 -19.07 -22.83 0.98
C GLU A 642 -20.54 -22.40 0.88
N LYS A 643 -21.16 -22.60 -0.29
CA LYS A 643 -22.57 -22.29 -0.48
C LYS A 643 -23.45 -23.33 0.21
N LEU A 644 -24.43 -22.89 0.97
CA LEU A 644 -25.39 -23.79 1.59
C LEU A 644 -26.33 -24.41 0.55
N THR A 645 -26.63 -25.69 0.75
CA THR A 645 -27.71 -26.39 0.07
C THR A 645 -29.08 -25.86 0.52
N PRO A 646 -30.15 -26.08 -0.27
CA PRO A 646 -31.51 -25.73 0.15
C PRO A 646 -31.90 -26.34 1.52
N GLU A 647 -31.50 -27.58 1.79
CA GLU A 647 -31.80 -28.31 3.02
C GLU A 647 -31.06 -27.73 4.24
N GLU A 648 -29.79 -27.36 4.06
CA GLU A 648 -29.02 -26.65 5.08
C GLU A 648 -29.58 -25.25 5.34
N THR A 649 -30.09 -24.58 4.30
CA THR A 649 -30.74 -23.27 4.43
C THR A 649 -32.03 -23.38 5.25
N VAL A 650 -32.83 -24.43 5.07
CA VAL A 650 -33.99 -24.73 5.93
C VAL A 650 -33.56 -25.00 7.37
N SER A 651 -32.45 -25.72 7.57
CA SER A 651 -31.91 -25.98 8.90
C SER A 651 -31.47 -24.69 9.59
N LEU A 652 -30.84 -23.77 8.85
CA LEU A 652 -30.40 -22.46 9.34
C LEU A 652 -31.57 -21.54 9.70
N LEU A 653 -32.62 -21.50 8.87
CA LEU A 653 -33.68 -20.51 9.01
C LEU A 653 -34.91 -21.03 9.77
N TRP A 654 -35.26 -22.31 9.67
CA TRP A 654 -36.57 -22.82 10.11
C TRP A 654 -36.54 -23.83 11.26
N LYS A 655 -35.68 -24.88 11.21
CA LYS A 655 -35.86 -26.08 12.07
C LYS A 655 -34.65 -26.58 12.86
N GLY A 656 -33.45 -26.00 12.69
CA GLY A 656 -32.27 -26.37 13.48
C GLY A 656 -32.24 -25.70 14.86
N ASP A 657 -31.51 -26.30 15.80
CA ASP A 657 -31.16 -25.64 17.06
C ASP A 657 -30.37 -24.36 16.78
N GLY A 658 -30.83 -23.23 17.31
CA GLY A 658 -30.25 -21.92 16.99
C GLY A 658 -30.58 -21.40 15.58
N SER A 659 -31.60 -21.96 14.93
CA SER A 659 -32.15 -21.40 13.68
C SER A 659 -32.81 -20.04 13.92
N LEU A 660 -33.02 -19.26 12.86
CA LEU A 660 -33.70 -17.96 12.95
C LEU A 660 -35.06 -18.06 13.67
N VAL A 661 -35.87 -19.09 13.34
CA VAL A 661 -37.18 -19.34 13.94
C VAL A 661 -37.07 -19.81 15.39
N ASP A 662 -36.11 -20.68 15.72
CA ASP A 662 -35.87 -21.11 17.10
C ASP A 662 -35.44 -19.93 17.97
N GLU A 663 -34.44 -19.14 17.53
CA GLU A 663 -34.00 -17.92 18.22
C GLU A 663 -35.16 -16.93 18.42
N LEU A 664 -36.01 -16.75 17.40
CA LEU A 664 -37.20 -15.90 17.48
C LEU A 664 -38.17 -16.38 18.58
N LEU A 665 -38.54 -17.66 18.56
CA LEU A 665 -39.48 -18.24 19.53
C LEU A 665 -38.94 -18.18 20.96
N GLN A 666 -37.63 -18.40 21.15
CA GLN A 666 -36.96 -18.23 22.43
C GLN A 666 -36.99 -16.77 22.91
N CYS A 667 -36.72 -15.81 22.03
CA CYS A 667 -36.75 -14.39 22.36
C CYS A 667 -38.16 -13.88 22.68
N MET A 668 -39.19 -14.44 22.05
CA MET A 668 -40.60 -14.10 22.27
C MET A 668 -41.16 -14.70 23.57
N SER A 669 -40.61 -15.82 24.03
CA SER A 669 -41.14 -16.58 25.18
C SER A 669 -41.35 -15.78 26.47
N PRO A 670 -40.51 -14.80 26.86
CA PRO A 670 -40.74 -14.01 28.08
C PRO A 670 -41.86 -12.96 27.97
N TYR A 671 -42.38 -12.71 26.76
CA TYR A 671 -43.28 -11.60 26.44
C TYR A 671 -44.67 -12.04 25.98
N MET A 672 -44.89 -13.35 25.87
CA MET A 672 -46.15 -13.95 25.38
C MET A 672 -46.69 -14.95 26.40
N ASP A 673 -48.01 -15.13 26.42
CA ASP A 673 -48.64 -16.21 27.18
C ASP A 673 -48.28 -17.58 26.59
N ALA A 674 -48.26 -18.60 27.46
CA ALA A 674 -47.81 -19.94 27.09
C ALA A 674 -48.69 -20.59 26.02
N ASP A 675 -50.00 -20.32 26.04
CA ASP A 675 -50.97 -20.91 25.10
C ASP A 675 -50.78 -20.36 23.68
N THR A 676 -50.65 -19.03 23.54
CA THR A 676 -50.38 -18.38 22.26
C THR A 676 -49.01 -18.77 21.70
N LEU A 677 -47.99 -18.89 22.55
CA LEU A 677 -46.67 -19.35 22.13
C LEU A 677 -46.68 -20.81 21.66
N ASN A 678 -47.44 -21.69 22.33
CA ASN A 678 -47.58 -23.09 21.94
C ASN A 678 -48.40 -23.26 20.65
N ASP A 679 -49.44 -22.45 20.44
CA ASP A 679 -50.17 -22.38 19.17
C ASP A 679 -49.24 -21.96 18.02
N LEU A 680 -48.45 -20.90 18.22
CA LEU A 680 -47.46 -20.46 17.22
C LEU A 680 -46.44 -21.55 16.90
N ARG A 681 -45.90 -22.24 17.92
CA ARG A 681 -44.99 -23.39 17.74
C ARG A 681 -45.63 -24.51 16.92
N SER A 682 -46.90 -24.82 17.18
CA SER A 682 -47.65 -25.83 16.42
C SER A 682 -47.80 -25.42 14.95
N LYS A 683 -48.20 -24.17 14.69
CA LYS A 683 -48.36 -23.63 13.34
C LYS A 683 -47.04 -23.56 12.55
N VAL A 684 -45.92 -23.27 13.21
CA VAL A 684 -44.57 -23.31 12.63
C VAL A 684 -44.19 -24.74 12.23
N ARG A 685 -44.40 -25.72 13.11
CA ARG A 685 -44.15 -27.14 12.80
C ARG A 685 -44.97 -27.64 11.61
N ALA A 686 -46.23 -27.21 11.51
CA ALA A 686 -47.12 -27.58 10.41
C ALA A 686 -46.71 -26.98 9.04
N ARG A 687 -45.78 -26.02 9.00
CA ARG A 687 -45.34 -25.31 7.78
C ARG A 687 -43.86 -25.54 7.48
N ASP A 688 -43.32 -26.68 7.91
CA ASP A 688 -41.96 -27.10 7.56
C ASP A 688 -41.80 -27.21 6.03
N PRO A 689 -40.88 -26.46 5.41
CA PRO A 689 -40.68 -26.50 3.96
C PRO A 689 -39.89 -27.72 3.46
N SER A 690 -39.44 -28.60 4.34
CA SER A 690 -38.50 -29.70 4.02
C SER A 690 -39.01 -30.72 3.02
N ASP A 691 -40.33 -30.96 2.98
CA ASP A 691 -40.95 -31.99 2.13
C ASP A 691 -41.44 -31.44 0.77
N SER A 692 -41.05 -30.23 0.39
CA SER A 692 -41.48 -29.57 -0.85
C SER A 692 -40.57 -29.90 -2.04
N ASP A 693 -41.16 -30.09 -3.23
CA ASP A 693 -40.43 -30.23 -4.51
C ASP A 693 -39.56 -28.99 -4.83
N ASP A 694 -39.99 -27.81 -4.38
CA ASP A 694 -39.23 -26.56 -4.44
C ASP A 694 -39.05 -26.03 -3.02
N ILE A 695 -37.98 -26.50 -2.37
CA ILE A 695 -37.65 -26.18 -0.97
C ILE A 695 -37.45 -24.68 -0.79
N GLN A 696 -36.78 -24.02 -1.73
CA GLN A 696 -36.45 -22.59 -1.63
C GLN A 696 -37.72 -21.73 -1.67
N LYS A 697 -38.63 -22.02 -2.59
CA LYS A 697 -39.92 -21.30 -2.69
C LYS A 697 -40.86 -21.63 -1.54
N ALA A 698 -40.86 -22.87 -1.06
CA ALA A 698 -41.62 -23.25 0.13
C ALA A 698 -41.11 -22.53 1.38
N LEU A 699 -39.79 -22.50 1.59
CA LEU A 699 -39.16 -21.77 2.69
C LEU A 699 -39.50 -20.28 2.64
N GLN A 700 -39.41 -19.66 1.46
CA GLN A 700 -39.83 -18.27 1.28
C GLN A 700 -41.30 -18.07 1.69
N LYS A 701 -42.23 -18.90 1.22
CA LYS A 701 -43.65 -18.82 1.60
C LYS A 701 -43.86 -18.98 3.11
N SER A 702 -43.16 -19.93 3.74
CA SER A 702 -43.24 -20.16 5.18
C SER A 702 -42.70 -18.96 5.98
N LEU A 703 -41.61 -18.34 5.54
CA LEU A 703 -41.07 -17.11 6.15
C LEU A 703 -42.00 -15.91 5.97
N LEU A 704 -42.61 -15.73 4.79
CA LEU A 704 -43.57 -14.65 4.55
C LEU A 704 -44.85 -14.82 5.39
N TRP A 705 -45.32 -16.05 5.56
CA TRP A 705 -46.41 -16.33 6.51
C TRP A 705 -45.99 -16.00 7.94
N LEU A 706 -44.81 -16.44 8.37
CA LEU A 706 -44.32 -16.17 9.73
C LEU A 706 -44.17 -14.66 9.98
N ARG A 707 -43.67 -13.91 8.98
CA ARG A 707 -43.63 -12.44 9.01
C ARG A 707 -45.00 -11.86 9.34
N ASP A 708 -46.06 -12.31 8.66
CA ASP A 708 -47.40 -11.76 8.85
C ASP A 708 -47.99 -12.10 10.22
N GLU A 709 -47.79 -13.34 10.70
CA GLU A 709 -48.19 -13.73 12.05
C GLU A 709 -47.46 -12.89 13.11
N VAL A 710 -46.13 -12.79 13.02
CA VAL A 710 -45.32 -12.02 13.97
C VAL A 710 -45.71 -10.54 13.93
N ARG A 711 -45.96 -9.97 12.75
CA ARG A 711 -46.36 -8.57 12.60
C ARG A 711 -47.71 -8.24 13.24
N SER A 712 -48.60 -9.23 13.36
CA SER A 712 -49.92 -9.06 13.98
C SER A 712 -49.87 -8.99 15.51
N LEU A 713 -48.73 -9.32 16.12
CA LEU A 713 -48.57 -9.37 17.57
C LEU A 713 -48.33 -7.97 18.19
N PRO A 714 -48.76 -7.76 19.45
CA PRO A 714 -48.62 -6.48 20.15
C PRO A 714 -47.17 -6.10 20.44
N CYS A 715 -46.75 -4.91 20.00
CA CYS A 715 -45.43 -4.38 20.29
C CYS A 715 -45.38 -3.59 21.60
N THR A 716 -44.23 -3.63 22.27
CA THR A 716 -43.91 -2.81 23.46
C THR A 716 -42.50 -2.23 23.34
N TYR A 717 -42.12 -1.30 24.24
CA TYR A 717 -40.74 -0.79 24.28
C TYR A 717 -39.68 -1.87 24.56
N LYS A 718 -40.09 -3.06 25.03
CA LYS A 718 -39.23 -4.24 25.28
C LYS A 718 -39.28 -5.28 24.17
N CYS A 719 -40.31 -5.25 23.32
CA CYS A 719 -40.61 -6.31 22.36
C CYS A 719 -41.09 -5.70 21.04
N ARG A 720 -40.22 -5.69 20.02
CA ARG A 720 -40.50 -5.09 18.70
C ARG A 720 -40.76 -6.17 17.64
N HIS A 721 -41.95 -6.78 17.70
CA HIS A 721 -42.37 -7.77 16.70
C HIS A 721 -42.48 -7.18 15.29
N ASP A 722 -42.81 -5.90 15.18
CA ASP A 722 -42.79 -5.16 13.92
C ASP A 722 -41.40 -5.21 13.26
N ALA A 723 -40.35 -4.85 14.00
CA ALA A 723 -38.96 -4.92 13.52
C ALA A 723 -38.51 -6.35 13.20
N ALA A 724 -38.91 -7.33 14.03
CA ALA A 724 -38.62 -8.74 13.80
C ALA A 724 -39.26 -9.25 12.49
N ALA A 725 -40.52 -8.92 12.23
CA ALA A 725 -41.20 -9.25 10.99
C ALA A 725 -40.48 -8.64 9.77
N ASP A 726 -40.02 -7.40 9.89
CA ASP A 726 -39.30 -6.74 8.80
C ASP A 726 -37.95 -7.40 8.49
N LEU A 727 -37.26 -7.91 9.51
CA LEU A 727 -36.06 -8.72 9.30
C LEU A 727 -36.38 -10.09 8.69
N ILE A 728 -37.45 -10.76 9.13
CA ILE A 728 -37.92 -12.03 8.53
C ILE A 728 -38.25 -11.82 7.05
N HIS A 729 -38.86 -10.68 6.69
CA HIS A 729 -39.09 -10.30 5.30
C HIS A 729 -37.79 -10.18 4.51
N VAL A 730 -36.75 -9.56 5.07
CA VAL A 730 -35.43 -9.50 4.42
C VAL A 730 -34.82 -10.91 4.23
N TYR A 731 -34.92 -11.79 5.22
CA TYR A 731 -34.48 -13.19 5.10
C TYR A 731 -35.28 -13.96 4.03
N ALA A 732 -36.59 -13.74 3.92
CA ALA A 732 -37.45 -14.40 2.93
C ALA A 732 -37.08 -14.07 1.48
N TYR A 733 -36.37 -12.96 1.24
CA TYR A 733 -35.87 -12.56 -0.08
C TYR A 733 -34.36 -12.73 -0.23
N THR A 734 -33.69 -13.31 0.76
CA THR A 734 -32.28 -13.70 0.65
C THR A 734 -32.21 -15.08 0.01
N LYS A 735 -31.59 -15.17 -1.16
CA LYS A 735 -31.56 -16.37 -2.02
C LYS A 735 -30.36 -17.26 -1.71
N SER A 736 -29.23 -16.67 -1.35
CA SER A 736 -27.97 -17.40 -1.19
C SER A 736 -27.37 -17.20 0.20
N PHE A 737 -27.02 -18.31 0.84
CA PHE A 737 -26.31 -18.32 2.13
C PHE A 737 -25.00 -19.07 1.98
N PHE A 738 -23.98 -18.60 2.70
CA PHE A 738 -22.63 -19.15 2.63
C PHE A 738 -22.09 -19.39 4.03
N ARG A 739 -21.54 -20.57 4.23
CA ARG A 739 -20.83 -20.99 5.43
C ARG A 739 -19.38 -20.57 5.34
N VAL A 740 -18.86 -20.04 6.44
CA VAL A 740 -17.43 -19.77 6.64
C VAL A 740 -16.81 -21.00 7.30
N ARG A 741 -15.79 -21.56 6.66
CA ARG A 741 -14.95 -22.62 7.20
C ARG A 741 -13.78 -21.99 7.95
N GLU A 742 -13.86 -22.00 9.27
CA GLU A 742 -12.77 -21.54 10.13
C GLU A 742 -11.64 -22.57 10.11
N TYR A 743 -10.40 -22.11 9.90
CA TYR A 743 -9.20 -22.93 10.04
C TYR A 743 -8.73 -22.96 11.49
N ASP A 744 -7.74 -23.81 11.78
CA ASP A 744 -7.14 -23.87 13.11
C ASP A 744 -6.32 -22.59 13.40
N ALA A 745 -6.51 -22.04 14.61
CA ALA A 745 -5.73 -20.91 15.07
C ALA A 745 -4.38 -21.37 15.65
N PHE A 746 -3.33 -20.59 15.43
CA PHE A 746 -2.01 -20.87 16.00
C PHE A 746 -1.25 -19.57 16.33
N THR A 747 -0.19 -19.70 17.11
CA THR A 747 0.71 -18.59 17.46
C THR A 747 2.09 -18.86 16.88
N SER A 748 2.67 -17.86 16.21
CA SER A 748 3.97 -17.99 15.56
C SER A 748 5.15 -17.95 16.52
N PRO A 749 6.34 -18.38 16.06
CA PRO A 749 7.59 -18.17 16.78
C PRO A 749 7.83 -16.67 17.04
N PRO A 750 8.43 -16.32 18.20
CA PRO A 750 8.61 -14.92 18.58
C PRO A 750 9.49 -14.14 17.60
N VAL A 751 9.15 -12.87 17.43
CA VAL A 751 10.00 -11.83 16.86
C VAL A 751 10.64 -11.04 17.99
N HIS A 752 11.93 -10.73 17.83
CA HIS A 752 12.65 -9.89 18.77
C HIS A 752 12.62 -8.44 18.27
N ILE A 753 12.18 -7.54 19.12
CA ILE A 753 12.07 -6.10 18.84
C ILE A 753 13.02 -5.39 19.79
N SER A 754 14.07 -4.82 19.24
CA SER A 754 15.05 -4.05 20.00
C SER A 754 14.52 -2.65 20.33
N PRO A 755 15.12 -1.96 21.31
CA PRO A 755 14.83 -0.55 21.56
C PRO A 755 15.09 0.37 20.34
N LEU A 756 16.04 0.03 19.47
CA LEU A 756 16.35 0.81 18.25
C LEU A 756 15.21 0.76 17.23
N ASP A 757 14.44 -0.33 17.20
CA ASP A 757 13.27 -0.48 16.31
C ASP A 757 12.11 0.44 16.73
N LEU A 758 12.12 0.99 17.94
CA LEU A 758 11.02 1.78 18.51
C LEU A 758 11.29 3.29 18.54
N GLY A 759 12.52 3.72 18.24
CA GLY A 759 12.97 5.11 18.33
C GLY A 759 13.44 5.51 19.74
N PRO A 760 14.23 6.61 19.84
CA PRO A 760 15.00 6.94 21.05
C PRO A 760 14.16 7.16 22.31
N LYS A 761 12.99 7.78 22.21
CA LYS A 761 12.14 8.06 23.38
C LYS A 761 11.26 6.88 23.83
N CYS A 762 10.99 5.94 22.93
CA CYS A 762 10.23 4.74 23.25
C CYS A 762 11.15 3.68 23.90
N ALA A 763 12.41 3.62 23.45
CA ALA A 763 13.47 2.83 24.04
C ALA A 763 13.62 3.07 25.56
N ASP A 764 13.58 4.34 25.99
CA ASP A 764 13.73 4.72 27.40
C ASP A 764 12.61 4.18 28.31
N LYS A 765 11.41 3.93 27.76
CA LYS A 765 10.25 3.43 28.53
C LYS A 765 10.26 1.90 28.71
N LEU A 766 10.91 1.20 27.79
CA LEU A 766 10.82 -0.26 27.65
C LEU A 766 12.03 -1.00 28.24
N GLY A 767 13.08 -0.27 28.64
CA GLY A 767 14.31 -0.85 29.18
C GLY A 767 15.22 -1.42 28.08
N GLY A 768 16.47 -1.75 28.43
CA GLY A 768 17.52 -2.11 27.47
C GLY A 768 17.42 -3.51 26.83
N LEU A 769 16.42 -4.33 27.19
CA LEU A 769 16.29 -5.70 26.70
C LEU A 769 15.37 -5.79 25.46
N PRO A 770 15.68 -6.68 24.49
CA PRO A 770 14.80 -6.94 23.36
C PRO A 770 13.43 -7.47 23.82
N HIS A 771 12.36 -6.90 23.27
CA HIS A 771 10.99 -7.32 23.53
C HIS A 771 10.62 -8.49 22.63
N LYS A 772 9.98 -9.50 23.20
CA LYS A 772 9.48 -10.65 22.46
C LYS A 772 8.02 -10.40 22.09
N TYR A 773 7.74 -10.38 20.79
CA TYR A 773 6.38 -10.31 20.25
C TYR A 773 6.04 -11.62 19.56
N GLN A 774 4.82 -12.13 19.75
CA GLN A 774 4.32 -13.30 19.03
C GLN A 774 3.01 -12.95 18.35
N LYS A 775 2.85 -13.41 17.11
CA LYS A 775 1.64 -13.19 16.35
C LYS A 775 0.69 -14.37 16.52
N THR A 776 -0.55 -14.09 16.91
CA THR A 776 -1.63 -15.09 16.87
C THR A 776 -2.43 -14.93 15.60
N TYR A 777 -2.51 -16.00 14.82
CA TYR A 777 -3.29 -16.11 13.61
C TYR A 777 -4.62 -16.78 13.96
N GLY A 778 -5.74 -16.05 13.78
CA GLY A 778 -7.07 -16.57 14.03
C GLY A 778 -7.59 -17.45 12.87
N GLY A 779 -8.66 -18.19 13.13
CA GLY A 779 -9.20 -19.16 12.17
C GLY A 779 -9.74 -18.56 10.87
N ASN A 780 -9.98 -17.24 10.82
CA ASN A 780 -10.43 -16.56 9.61
C ASN A 780 -9.33 -15.72 8.94
N TYR A 781 -8.07 -15.86 9.40
CA TYR A 781 -6.97 -14.97 8.99
C TYR A 781 -6.75 -14.97 7.49
N CYS A 782 -6.68 -16.14 6.86
CA CYS A 782 -6.48 -16.24 5.42
C CYS A 782 -7.60 -15.53 4.65
N MET A 783 -8.86 -15.79 5.00
CA MET A 783 -10.00 -15.14 4.36
C MET A 783 -9.97 -13.62 4.57
N GLY A 784 -9.73 -13.16 5.80
CA GLY A 784 -9.68 -11.72 6.08
C GLY A 784 -8.52 -11.01 5.40
N GLN A 785 -7.35 -11.62 5.40
CA GLN A 785 -6.16 -11.08 4.73
C GLN A 785 -6.39 -10.99 3.21
N LEU A 786 -7.04 -11.99 2.60
CA LEU A 786 -7.41 -11.95 1.19
C LEU A 786 -8.51 -10.92 0.87
N ILE A 787 -9.52 -10.78 1.72
CA ILE A 787 -10.58 -9.76 1.55
C ILE A 787 -10.02 -8.33 1.69
N PHE A 788 -8.97 -8.13 2.50
CA PHE A 788 -8.28 -6.86 2.67
C PHE A 788 -6.87 -6.86 2.07
N TRP A 789 -6.67 -7.57 0.95
CA TRP A 789 -5.38 -7.75 0.29
C TRP A 789 -4.61 -6.46 -0.03
N HIS A 790 -5.30 -5.31 -0.09
CA HIS A 790 -4.70 -4.00 -0.36
C HIS A 790 -4.28 -3.24 0.92
N ILE A 791 -4.54 -3.79 2.11
CA ILE A 791 -4.24 -3.16 3.41
C ILE A 791 -3.24 -4.05 4.18
N GLN A 792 -1.96 -3.68 4.14
CA GLN A 792 -0.91 -4.49 4.77
C GLN A 792 -0.66 -4.16 6.24
N THR A 793 -1.21 -3.03 6.73
CA THR A 793 -1.12 -2.57 8.12
C THR A 793 -2.19 -3.16 9.04
N ASN A 794 -3.13 -3.94 8.50
CA ASN A 794 -4.20 -4.55 9.27
C ASN A 794 -3.69 -5.74 10.07
N THR A 795 -3.52 -5.54 11.39
CA THR A 795 -3.02 -6.57 12.29
C THR A 795 -4.06 -7.63 12.62
N GLU A 796 -5.36 -7.34 12.52
CA GLU A 796 -6.45 -8.26 12.90
C GLU A 796 -7.50 -8.34 11.77
N PRO A 797 -7.15 -9.02 10.66
CA PRO A 797 -8.04 -9.14 9.51
C PRO A 797 -9.39 -9.79 9.86
N ASP A 798 -9.42 -10.78 10.75
CA ASP A 798 -10.62 -11.52 11.17
C ASP A 798 -11.66 -10.59 11.79
N PHE A 799 -11.20 -9.78 12.75
CA PHE A 799 -12.04 -8.81 13.44
C PHE A 799 -12.52 -7.72 12.47
N THR A 800 -11.64 -7.31 11.55
CA THR A 800 -11.96 -6.31 10.54
C THR A 800 -13.05 -6.80 9.60
N VAL A 801 -12.99 -8.06 9.15
CA VAL A 801 -14.05 -8.69 8.33
C VAL A 801 -15.36 -8.70 9.09
N ALA A 802 -15.37 -9.18 10.34
CA ALA A 802 -16.59 -9.27 11.14
C ALA A 802 -17.24 -7.90 11.34
N LYS A 803 -16.43 -6.84 11.56
CA LYS A 803 -16.91 -5.46 11.69
C LYS A 803 -17.45 -4.91 10.37
N ALA A 804 -16.75 -5.15 9.26
CA ALA A 804 -17.12 -4.63 7.94
C ALA A 804 -18.36 -5.30 7.36
N SER A 805 -18.62 -6.56 7.72
CA SER A 805 -19.73 -7.38 7.20
C SER A 805 -21.11 -7.03 7.77
N LYS A 806 -21.17 -6.24 8.85
CA LYS A 806 -22.41 -5.96 9.59
C LYS A 806 -23.45 -5.25 8.73
N GLY A 807 -24.57 -5.90 8.48
CA GLY A 807 -25.71 -5.39 7.75
C GLY A 807 -25.61 -5.47 6.23
N CYS A 808 -24.41 -5.49 5.65
CA CYS A 808 -24.23 -5.69 4.20
C CYS A 808 -24.08 -7.17 3.80
N LEU A 809 -23.40 -7.99 4.61
CA LEU A 809 -23.25 -9.44 4.43
C LEU A 809 -23.95 -10.23 5.53
N SER A 810 -23.77 -9.81 6.78
CA SER A 810 -24.36 -10.43 7.96
C SER A 810 -25.54 -9.60 8.44
N LEU A 811 -26.75 -10.12 8.28
CA LEU A 811 -27.96 -9.46 8.76
C LEU A 811 -28.00 -9.40 10.30
N PRO A 812 -28.78 -8.48 10.90
CA PRO A 812 -28.95 -8.39 12.34
C PRO A 812 -29.44 -9.69 12.97
N GLU A 813 -29.13 -9.90 14.25
CA GLU A 813 -29.69 -11.00 15.05
C GLU A 813 -31.17 -10.73 15.35
N ILE A 814 -32.02 -11.76 15.31
CA ILE A 814 -33.46 -11.56 15.59
C ILE A 814 -33.72 -11.11 17.04
N GLY A 815 -32.83 -11.50 17.96
CA GLY A 815 -32.80 -11.02 19.36
C GLY A 815 -32.54 -9.51 19.51
N SER A 816 -32.12 -8.82 18.45
CA SER A 816 -31.94 -7.36 18.45
C SER A 816 -33.23 -6.58 18.73
N PHE A 817 -34.39 -7.24 18.65
CA PHE A 817 -35.70 -6.62 18.84
C PHE A 817 -36.39 -6.96 20.17
N TYR A 818 -35.77 -7.83 20.98
CA TYR A 818 -36.29 -8.30 22.26
C TYR A 818 -35.33 -7.96 23.41
N ALA A 819 -35.81 -7.26 24.44
CA ALA A 819 -35.00 -6.88 25.60
C ALA A 819 -34.45 -8.13 26.30
N LYS A 820 -33.18 -8.10 26.74
CA LYS A 820 -32.68 -9.16 27.62
C LYS A 820 -33.18 -8.84 29.03
N VAL A 821 -33.80 -9.81 29.71
CA VAL A 821 -34.40 -9.65 31.05
C VAL A 821 -33.42 -9.02 32.06
N GLN A 822 -32.11 -9.18 31.87
CA GLN A 822 -31.04 -8.68 32.75
C GLN A 822 -30.44 -7.30 32.38
N LYS A 823 -30.76 -6.69 31.22
CA LYS A 823 -30.25 -5.35 30.81
C LYS A 823 -31.42 -4.46 30.37
N LEU A 824 -32.00 -3.74 31.32
CA LEU A 824 -33.23 -2.95 31.17
C LEU A 824 -33.05 -1.52 30.60
N SER A 825 -31.86 -1.15 30.11
CA SER A 825 -31.47 0.27 30.00
C SER A 825 -31.52 0.92 28.60
N GLN A 826 -31.99 0.25 27.54
CA GLN A 826 -32.06 0.85 26.20
C GLN A 826 -33.48 0.78 25.62
N GLN A 827 -34.09 1.94 25.37
CA GLN A 827 -35.35 2.04 24.62
C GLN A 827 -35.09 1.61 23.17
N ARG A 828 -35.79 0.55 22.72
CA ARG A 828 -35.64 0.03 21.36
C ARG A 828 -36.57 0.78 20.40
N ILE A 829 -36.09 1.93 19.95
CA ILE A 829 -36.81 2.80 19.02
C ILE A 829 -36.78 2.18 17.61
N TYR A 830 -37.96 1.84 17.11
CA TYR A 830 -38.16 1.39 15.74
C TYR A 830 -39.36 2.12 15.14
N GLY A 831 -39.24 2.53 13.88
CA GLY A 831 -40.33 3.22 13.20
C GLY A 831 -39.95 3.64 11.79
N PRO A 832 -40.79 4.44 11.11
CA PRO A 832 -40.60 4.79 9.71
C PRO A 832 -39.23 5.40 9.38
N LYS A 833 -38.64 6.18 10.31
CA LYS A 833 -37.32 6.78 10.13
C LYS A 833 -36.21 5.73 10.08
N THR A 834 -36.24 4.74 10.99
CA THR A 834 -35.28 3.63 11.03
C THR A 834 -35.35 2.79 9.75
N VAL A 835 -36.57 2.53 9.29
CA VAL A 835 -36.83 1.75 8.08
C VAL A 835 -36.36 2.49 6.82
N LYS A 836 -36.64 3.79 6.75
CA LYS A 836 -36.14 4.66 5.68
C LYS A 836 -34.60 4.66 5.65
N MET A 837 -33.95 4.80 6.80
CA MET A 837 -32.49 4.74 6.90
C MET A 837 -31.94 3.37 6.47
N MET A 838 -32.57 2.28 6.89
CA MET A 838 -32.23 0.92 6.46
C MET A 838 -32.32 0.78 4.94
N LEU A 839 -33.44 1.18 4.33
CA LEU A 839 -33.64 1.15 2.89
C LEU A 839 -32.65 2.03 2.13
N GLU A 840 -32.40 3.25 2.61
CA GLU A 840 -31.40 4.15 2.03
C GLU A 840 -30.00 3.52 2.07
N ARG A 841 -29.66 2.81 3.15
CA ARG A 841 -28.38 2.08 3.27
C ARG A 841 -28.31 0.95 2.24
N MET A 842 -29.35 0.12 2.15
CA MET A 842 -29.41 -1.00 1.20
C MET A 842 -29.35 -0.53 -0.26
N GLU A 843 -30.06 0.54 -0.61
CA GLU A 843 -30.16 1.03 -2.00
C GLU A 843 -28.95 1.88 -2.43
N LYS A 844 -28.48 2.81 -1.58
CA LYS A 844 -27.44 3.78 -1.96
C LYS A 844 -26.04 3.37 -1.53
N TYR A 845 -25.90 2.60 -0.46
CA TYR A 845 -24.62 2.23 0.12
C TYR A 845 -24.56 0.74 0.49
N PRO A 846 -24.89 -0.18 -0.44
CA PRO A 846 -25.07 -1.61 -0.15
C PRO A 846 -23.81 -2.27 0.44
N GLN A 847 -22.63 -1.74 0.13
CA GLN A 847 -21.35 -2.30 0.56
C GLN A 847 -20.87 -1.77 1.92
N LYS A 848 -21.54 -0.76 2.49
CA LYS A 848 -21.11 -0.14 3.76
C LYS A 848 -21.78 -0.82 4.95
N PRO A 849 -21.04 -1.09 6.05
CA PRO A 849 -21.62 -1.69 7.25
C PRO A 849 -22.73 -0.81 7.81
N TRP A 850 -23.79 -1.39 8.37
CA TRP A 850 -24.85 -0.61 9.00
C TRP A 850 -24.31 0.10 10.25
N PRO A 851 -24.78 1.34 10.52
CA PRO A 851 -24.33 2.06 11.71
C PRO A 851 -24.65 1.25 12.98
N LYS A 852 -23.77 1.35 13.98
CA LYS A 852 -24.09 0.87 15.33
C LYS A 852 -25.17 1.78 15.90
N ASP A 853 -26.43 1.43 15.71
CA ASP A 853 -27.56 2.06 16.41
C ASP A 853 -28.03 1.15 17.56
N GLN A 854 -29.01 1.62 18.34
CA GLN A 854 -29.49 0.91 19.53
C GLN A 854 -30.34 -0.33 19.20
N ILE A 855 -30.75 -0.54 17.95
CA ILE A 855 -31.72 -1.58 17.60
C ILE A 855 -31.14 -2.74 16.78
N TRP A 856 -30.01 -2.58 16.10
CA TRP A 856 -29.34 -3.70 15.42
C TRP A 856 -28.19 -4.26 16.28
N SER A 857 -28.31 -5.53 16.67
CA SER A 857 -27.19 -6.32 17.17
C SER A 857 -26.74 -7.33 16.12
N PHE A 858 -25.45 -7.60 16.08
CA PHE A 858 -24.82 -8.47 15.09
C PHE A 858 -23.88 -9.44 15.81
N LYS A 859 -23.86 -10.71 15.34
CA LYS A 859 -22.90 -11.71 15.81
C LYS A 859 -21.47 -11.20 15.58
N ASN A 860 -20.60 -11.42 16.57
CA ASN A 860 -19.20 -10.98 16.49
C ASN A 860 -18.35 -11.87 15.58
N SER A 861 -18.70 -13.16 15.41
CA SER A 861 -18.11 -14.06 14.42
C SER A 861 -19.23 -14.89 13.76
N PRO A 862 -19.88 -14.39 12.69
CA PRO A 862 -20.95 -15.12 12.03
C PRO A 862 -20.38 -16.30 11.22
N LYS A 863 -20.78 -17.52 11.58
CA LYS A 863 -20.41 -18.75 10.84
C LYS A 863 -21.10 -18.89 9.49
N VAL A 864 -22.20 -18.18 9.31
CA VAL A 864 -22.97 -18.14 8.06
C VAL A 864 -23.34 -16.69 7.78
N PHE A 865 -23.26 -16.29 6.51
CA PHE A 865 -23.72 -14.99 6.05
C PHE A 865 -24.57 -15.14 4.78
N GLY A 866 -25.35 -14.10 4.49
CA GLY A 866 -26.29 -14.06 3.38
C GLY A 866 -27.13 -12.80 3.50
N SER A 867 -27.28 -12.08 2.40
CA SER A 867 -28.08 -10.86 2.37
C SER A 867 -28.61 -10.59 0.97
N PRO A 868 -29.71 -9.83 0.84
CA PRO A 868 -30.21 -9.41 -0.47
C PRO A 868 -29.23 -8.53 -1.24
N MET A 869 -28.35 -7.80 -0.53
CA MET A 869 -27.31 -6.97 -1.14
C MET A 869 -26.22 -7.85 -1.77
N LEU A 870 -25.85 -8.95 -1.12
CA LEU A 870 -24.93 -9.94 -1.71
C LEU A 870 -25.58 -10.62 -2.91
N ASP A 871 -26.86 -11.00 -2.82
CA ASP A 871 -27.59 -11.58 -3.95
C ASP A 871 -27.67 -10.63 -5.16
N ALA A 872 -27.85 -9.32 -4.91
CA ALA A 872 -27.85 -8.31 -5.95
C ALA A 872 -26.51 -8.29 -6.73
N VAL A 873 -25.37 -8.37 -6.01
CA VAL A 873 -24.04 -8.44 -6.63
C VAL A 873 -23.84 -9.78 -7.36
N LEU A 874 -24.17 -10.91 -6.73
CA LEU A 874 -24.04 -12.25 -7.32
C LEU A 874 -24.81 -12.38 -8.64
N ASN A 875 -26.01 -11.80 -8.71
CA ASN A 875 -26.88 -11.88 -9.88
C ASN A 875 -26.71 -10.69 -10.85
N LYS A 876 -25.82 -9.74 -10.55
CA LYS A 876 -25.67 -8.46 -11.29
C LYS A 876 -27.02 -7.77 -11.51
N ALA A 877 -27.85 -7.74 -10.48
CA ALA A 877 -29.23 -7.25 -10.50
C ALA A 877 -29.46 -6.24 -9.38
N PRO A 878 -30.44 -5.31 -9.50
CA PRO A 878 -30.85 -4.49 -8.37
C PRO A 878 -31.48 -5.37 -7.27
N LEU A 879 -31.65 -4.79 -6.09
CA LEU A 879 -32.41 -5.41 -5.00
C LEU A 879 -33.81 -5.83 -5.48
N ASP A 880 -34.31 -6.90 -4.87
CA ASP A 880 -35.61 -7.45 -5.22
C ASP A 880 -36.73 -6.39 -5.05
N ARG A 881 -37.49 -6.18 -6.13
CA ARG A 881 -38.48 -5.11 -6.20
C ARG A 881 -39.64 -5.36 -5.24
N GLU A 882 -40.07 -6.60 -5.08
CA GLU A 882 -41.18 -6.94 -4.17
C GLU A 882 -40.75 -6.77 -2.72
N MET A 883 -39.51 -7.19 -2.40
CA MET A 883 -38.93 -6.96 -1.08
C MET A 883 -38.94 -5.47 -0.71
N VAL A 884 -38.35 -4.64 -1.56
CA VAL A 884 -38.21 -3.20 -1.34
C VAL A 884 -39.58 -2.51 -1.33
N HIS A 885 -40.47 -2.89 -2.25
CA HIS A 885 -41.81 -2.30 -2.33
C HIS A 885 -42.62 -2.56 -1.06
N TRP A 886 -42.59 -3.78 -0.52
CA TRP A 886 -43.29 -4.09 0.73
C TRP A 886 -42.72 -3.30 1.90
N LEU A 887 -41.39 -3.22 2.05
CA LEU A 887 -40.75 -2.45 3.13
C LEU A 887 -41.10 -0.95 3.07
N LYS A 888 -41.26 -0.38 1.86
CA LYS A 888 -41.62 1.04 1.65
C LYS A 888 -43.08 1.35 1.97
N HIS A 889 -44.00 0.42 1.68
CA HIS A 889 -45.44 0.68 1.71
C HIS A 889 -46.21 -0.07 2.80
N ARG A 890 -45.55 -0.95 3.56
CA ARG A 890 -46.20 -1.65 4.66
C ARG A 890 -46.83 -0.65 5.66
N PRO A 891 -48.01 -0.94 6.20
CA PRO A 891 -48.63 -0.09 7.21
C PRO A 891 -47.78 0.04 8.48
N THR A 892 -47.79 1.23 9.08
CA THR A 892 -47.26 1.45 10.43
C THR A 892 -48.25 0.92 11.45
N VAL A 893 -48.02 -0.31 11.94
CA VAL A 893 -48.93 -1.00 12.86
C VAL A 893 -48.81 -0.45 14.29
N TYR A 894 -47.62 0.01 14.69
CA TYR A 894 -47.35 0.57 16.01
C TYR A 894 -46.58 1.90 15.89
N GLN A 895 -47.10 2.95 16.53
CA GLN A 895 -46.44 4.25 16.67
C GLN A 895 -46.72 4.75 18.09
N ALA A 896 -45.89 4.33 19.04
CA ALA A 896 -46.12 4.68 20.44
C ALA A 896 -45.52 6.04 20.80
N MET A 897 -45.96 6.65 21.91
CA MET A 897 -45.40 7.93 22.36
C MET A 897 -43.90 7.87 22.69
N TRP A 898 -43.36 6.67 22.99
CA TRP A 898 -41.93 6.45 23.22
C TRP A 898 -41.09 6.32 21.95
N ASP A 899 -41.71 6.33 20.76
CA ASP A 899 -41.02 6.34 19.47
C ASP A 899 -40.74 7.77 18.94
N ARG A 900 -41.08 8.81 19.71
CA ARG A 900 -40.90 10.24 19.36
C ARG A 900 -39.55 10.80 19.76
#